data_AF-A5URL1-F1
#
_entry.id   AF-A5URL1-F1
#
_cell.length_a   1.000
_cell.length_b   1.000
_cell.length_c   1.000
_cell.angle_alpha   90.00
_cell.angle_beta   90.00
_cell.angle_gamma   90.00
#
_symmetry.space_group_name_H-M   'P 1'
#
loop_
_entity.id
_entity.type
_entity.pdbx_description
1 polymer ?
#
loop_
_entity_poly.entity_id
_entity_poly.type
_entity_poly.pdbx_seq_one_letter_code
_entity_poly.pdbx_strand_id
1 'polypeptide(L)'
;MNSYKDTSTHSILSDRPAKSLSPRSDLVWTLMACAATLPWIIYIIAAYINLDFWHDEIYTLHHFVFVPISTTVTDYRAPNNHIFANILNHFYLNGFGIDDFDLLREPWKIRLLMLFYTFLTFIYVYRTVRDFFGPIAGFFTVIILGSTLPFINFTVQVRGYTLSMTLLGMILYYKLHYYTGGSRISGSLVIILTSLLFYTIPSNIYIIAPIFIYWLSRYLFSSLRNKNVRTNGKLTTNREIKLAIMIMSGIAIATIWYIPILPKVIDNNMTRTSGMPNLSTLTELMPAFFRHLISKRFLLLLPVLYGLMKIFRDRNRDYNVFYLLLVLMVLPFLLSALRGDKPFDRTFIPLVIPFSMIGGISLKEAIKGFNVRFTSISLVLIFLAAIISFTFSVVYRDRILLSNLESGRHLQDITNNYYQNYYKPSALMKEFAEICQEESIFIIHKWDKMAMPRYLDYWLEIYGKTLKEWHKSPNLEIKKSWIRSKKPIYVFTNDANVQRLLESRYPDLSCKRITSPGQLGMVIECNHRDRPEESTLDRSRPWVALGRGWYATEYAGSLAYRWGSANNTLWLVNPYDTPIHMTLALTLASYETARPVELWHDRRLIARWDVQRPMRTYRIGVTAPPGQTRLRLRAPTTYDPQSQRELSVIALKVQLADYTATESK
;
A
#
# COMPACT_ATOMS: atom_id res chain seq x y z
N MET A 1 -72.65 15.88 -32.46
CA MET A 1 -72.51 15.83 -30.98
C MET A 1 -71.30 14.98 -30.64
N ASN A 2 -70.12 15.62 -30.54
CA ASN A 2 -68.86 14.98 -30.16
C ASN A 2 -68.57 15.31 -28.69
N SER A 3 -68.55 14.30 -27.82
CA SER A 3 -68.11 14.41 -26.44
C SER A 3 -66.61 14.19 -26.38
N TYR A 4 -65.85 15.28 -26.27
CA TYR A 4 -64.42 15.27 -25.98
C TYR A 4 -64.24 14.91 -24.50
N LYS A 5 -63.72 13.72 -24.22
CA LYS A 5 -63.27 13.33 -22.88
C LYS A 5 -61.96 14.05 -22.58
N ASP A 6 -62.05 14.98 -21.64
CA ASP A 6 -60.94 15.73 -21.08
C ASP A 6 -60.07 14.79 -20.22
N THR A 7 -59.01 14.23 -20.82
CA THR A 7 -57.95 13.52 -20.09
C THR A 7 -56.99 14.54 -19.49
N SER A 8 -57.36 15.10 -18.34
CA SER A 8 -56.44 15.86 -17.50
C SER A 8 -55.39 14.89 -16.92
N THR A 9 -54.22 14.86 -17.56
CA THR A 9 -52.98 14.32 -17.00
C THR A 9 -52.58 15.15 -15.78
N HIS A 10 -53.14 14.80 -14.62
CA HIS A 10 -52.59 15.22 -13.34
C HIS A 10 -51.16 14.67 -13.21
N SER A 11 -50.21 15.58 -13.08
CA SER A 11 -48.82 15.28 -12.78
C SER A 11 -48.74 14.58 -11.42
N ILE A 12 -48.56 13.26 -11.47
CA ILE A 12 -48.26 12.41 -10.31
C ILE A 12 -46.80 12.72 -9.90
N LEU A 13 -46.61 13.86 -9.23
CA LEU A 13 -45.41 14.21 -8.47
C LEU A 13 -45.78 14.31 -6.98
N SER A 14 -46.71 13.45 -6.55
CA SER A 14 -47.15 13.33 -5.14
C SER A 14 -46.74 12.02 -4.48
N ASP A 15 -45.71 11.35 -5.01
CA ASP A 15 -44.97 10.38 -4.21
C ASP A 15 -44.27 11.14 -3.09
N ARG A 16 -45.02 11.34 -1.99
CA ARG A 16 -44.47 11.62 -0.67
C ARG A 16 -43.27 10.68 -0.47
N PRO A 17 -42.19 11.14 0.20
CA PRO A 17 -41.12 10.23 0.61
C PRO A 17 -41.76 8.98 1.20
N ALA A 18 -41.30 7.79 0.79
CA ALA A 18 -41.90 6.51 1.12
C ALA A 18 -42.46 6.55 2.54
N LYS A 19 -43.78 6.34 2.71
CA LYS A 19 -44.50 6.48 4.00
C LYS A 19 -43.55 6.07 5.11
N SER A 20 -43.22 7.01 6.00
CA SER A 20 -42.25 6.78 7.07
C SER A 20 -42.57 5.44 7.71
N LEU A 21 -41.63 4.51 7.63
CA LEU A 21 -41.74 3.23 8.28
C LEU A 21 -42.06 3.48 9.75
N SER A 22 -42.71 2.50 10.40
CA SER A 22 -42.87 2.62 11.85
C SER A 22 -41.46 2.76 12.47
N PRO A 23 -41.28 3.57 13.53
CA PRO A 23 -39.97 3.76 14.17
C PRO A 23 -39.28 2.43 14.52
N ARG A 24 -40.06 1.41 14.87
CA ARG A 24 -39.57 0.04 15.11
C ARG A 24 -38.99 -0.61 13.86
N SER A 25 -39.68 -0.54 12.72
CA SER A 25 -39.17 -1.09 11.46
C SER A 25 -37.95 -0.35 10.92
N ASP A 26 -37.85 0.97 11.14
CA ASP A 26 -36.67 1.76 10.77
C ASP A 26 -35.43 1.36 11.56
N LEU A 27 -35.60 1.13 12.87
CA LEU A 27 -34.52 0.66 13.73
C LEU A 27 -34.02 -0.71 13.28
N VAL A 28 -34.93 -1.66 13.00
CA VAL A 28 -34.56 -3.01 12.55
C VAL A 28 -33.72 -2.99 11.28
N TRP A 29 -34.14 -2.26 10.24
CA TRP A 29 -33.39 -2.17 9.00
C TRP A 29 -32.03 -1.50 9.17
N THR A 30 -31.95 -0.51 10.05
CA THR A 30 -30.68 0.16 10.37
C THR A 30 -29.73 -0.80 11.08
N LEU A 31 -30.21 -1.57 12.06
CA LEU A 31 -29.42 -2.61 12.74
C LEU A 31 -28.98 -3.70 11.77
N MET A 32 -29.85 -4.14 10.85
CA MET A 32 -29.50 -5.11 9.82
C MET A 32 -28.42 -4.57 8.86
N ALA A 33 -28.51 -3.31 8.45
CA ALA A 33 -27.48 -2.67 7.62
C ALA A 33 -26.14 -2.58 8.37
N CYS A 34 -26.14 -2.17 9.64
CA CYS A 34 -24.94 -2.17 10.48
C CYS A 34 -24.33 -3.58 10.58
N ALA A 35 -25.15 -4.59 10.89
CA ALA A 35 -24.70 -5.99 10.97
C ALA A 35 -24.13 -6.48 9.64
N ALA A 36 -24.76 -6.12 8.51
CA ALA A 36 -24.26 -6.48 7.18
C ALA A 36 -22.91 -5.83 6.88
N THR A 37 -22.65 -4.60 7.33
CA THR A 37 -21.35 -3.93 7.10
C THR A 37 -20.20 -4.49 7.93
N LEU A 38 -20.51 -5.15 9.04
CA LEU A 38 -19.53 -5.56 10.06
C LEU A 38 -18.37 -6.41 9.53
N PRO A 39 -18.56 -7.43 8.66
CA PRO A 39 -17.45 -8.24 8.15
C PRO A 39 -16.39 -7.41 7.42
N TRP A 40 -16.80 -6.42 6.63
CA TRP A 40 -15.87 -5.57 5.89
C TRP A 40 -15.19 -4.54 6.79
N ILE A 41 -15.89 -4.00 7.80
CA ILE A 41 -15.28 -3.14 8.82
C ILE A 41 -14.23 -3.92 9.63
N ILE A 42 -14.55 -5.14 10.07
CA ILE A 42 -13.61 -6.02 10.77
C ILE A 42 -12.39 -6.28 9.88
N TYR A 43 -12.59 -6.58 8.60
CA TYR A 43 -11.50 -6.78 7.66
C TYR A 43 -10.63 -5.52 7.49
N ILE A 44 -11.23 -4.34 7.32
CA ILE A 44 -10.51 -3.06 7.23
C ILE A 44 -9.64 -2.85 8.47
N ILE A 45 -10.19 -3.07 9.66
CA ILE A 45 -9.45 -2.91 10.92
C ILE A 45 -8.30 -3.92 10.98
N ALA A 46 -8.61 -5.20 10.78
CA ALA A 46 -7.63 -6.28 10.92
C ALA A 46 -6.48 -6.19 9.90
N ALA A 47 -6.78 -5.84 8.65
CA ALA A 47 -5.80 -5.86 7.57
C ALA A 47 -5.14 -4.51 7.28
N TYR A 48 -5.78 -3.37 7.59
CA TYR A 48 -5.30 -2.06 7.11
C TYR A 48 -4.96 -1.05 8.20
N ILE A 49 -5.51 -1.13 9.42
CA ILE A 49 -5.34 -0.05 10.39
C ILE A 49 -3.89 0.10 10.87
N ASN A 50 -3.13 -1.00 10.92
CA ASN A 50 -1.75 -1.06 11.39
C ASN A 50 -0.70 -1.19 10.27
N LEU A 51 -1.09 -1.01 8.99
CA LEU A 51 -0.11 -0.99 7.91
C LEU A 51 0.90 0.13 8.12
N ASP A 52 2.15 -0.09 7.74
CA ASP A 52 3.11 1.00 7.74
C ASP A 52 2.74 2.06 6.68
N PHE A 53 3.22 3.28 6.86
CA PHE A 53 3.01 4.34 5.87
C PHE A 53 3.94 4.14 4.69
N TRP A 54 3.38 4.25 3.49
CA TRP A 54 4.13 4.26 2.25
C TRP A 54 4.39 5.67 1.75
N HIS A 55 5.17 5.76 0.67
CA HIS A 55 5.61 7.00 0.03
C HIS A 55 4.61 8.16 0.11
N ASP A 56 3.41 7.95 -0.44
CA ASP A 56 2.40 9.00 -0.55
C ASP A 56 1.87 9.46 0.82
N GLU A 57 1.75 8.54 1.79
CA GLU A 57 1.26 8.86 3.14
C GLU A 57 2.31 9.63 3.94
N ILE A 58 3.58 9.18 3.95
CA ILE A 58 4.68 9.93 4.58
C ILE A 58 4.88 11.28 3.92
N TYR A 59 4.82 11.34 2.58
CA TYR A 59 4.92 12.60 1.86
C TYR A 59 3.80 13.57 2.28
N THR A 60 2.56 13.07 2.39
CA THR A 60 1.42 13.88 2.85
C THR A 60 1.62 14.37 4.28
N LEU A 61 2.00 13.49 5.21
CA LEU A 61 2.22 13.84 6.60
C LEU A 61 3.31 14.91 6.74
N HIS A 62 4.48 14.67 6.16
CA HIS A 62 5.65 15.53 6.31
C HIS A 62 5.51 16.89 5.61
N HIS A 63 4.90 16.93 4.42
CA HIS A 63 4.85 18.18 3.64
C HIS A 63 3.57 18.99 3.80
N PHE A 64 2.48 18.39 4.29
CA PHE A 64 1.17 19.06 4.32
C PHE A 64 0.41 18.95 5.63
N VAL A 65 0.80 18.04 6.54
CA VAL A 65 0.10 17.87 7.83
C VAL A 65 0.92 18.40 8.99
N PHE A 66 2.17 17.95 9.15
CA PHE A 66 3.09 18.41 10.21
C PHE A 66 3.79 19.74 9.90
N VAL A 67 3.15 20.57 9.08
CA VAL A 67 3.60 21.92 8.70
C VAL A 67 2.59 22.96 9.18
N PRO A 68 2.95 24.26 9.23
CA PRO A 68 1.98 25.31 9.48
C PRO A 68 0.79 25.24 8.49
N ILE A 69 -0.43 25.49 8.96
CA ILE A 69 -1.64 25.46 8.11
C ILE A 69 -1.50 26.39 6.90
N SER A 70 -0.82 27.52 7.06
CA SER A 70 -0.51 28.44 5.96
C SER A 70 0.24 27.74 4.82
N THR A 71 1.18 26.85 5.13
CA THR A 71 1.87 26.00 4.14
C THR A 71 0.89 25.04 3.48
N THR A 72 0.04 24.34 4.24
CA THR A 72 -0.97 23.42 3.69
C THR A 72 -1.90 24.10 2.68
N VAL A 73 -2.30 25.36 2.91
CA VAL A 73 -3.22 26.08 2.02
C VAL A 73 -2.53 26.84 0.88
N THR A 74 -1.22 27.08 0.95
CA THR A 74 -0.46 27.86 -0.06
C THR A 74 0.55 27.05 -0.87
N ASP A 75 0.78 25.78 -0.53
CA ASP A 75 1.71 24.90 -1.23
C ASP A 75 0.99 23.80 -2.00
N TYR A 76 1.03 23.85 -3.34
CA TYR A 76 0.51 22.80 -4.21
C TYR A 76 1.58 22.23 -5.14
N ARG A 77 2.80 22.01 -4.62
CA ARG A 77 3.91 21.41 -5.40
C ARG A 77 3.62 20.00 -5.91
N ALA A 78 2.75 19.26 -5.22
CA ALA A 78 2.40 17.89 -5.55
C ALA A 78 0.89 17.66 -5.41
N PRO A 79 0.27 16.84 -6.28
CA PRO A 79 -1.14 16.44 -6.19
C PRO A 79 -1.52 15.75 -4.88
N ASN A 80 -0.52 15.30 -4.10
CA ASN A 80 -0.71 14.71 -2.78
C ASN A 80 -1.24 15.71 -1.74
N ASN A 81 -1.23 17.02 -2.01
CA ASN A 81 -1.86 17.97 -1.11
C ASN A 81 -3.39 17.95 -1.23
N HIS A 82 -4.02 17.04 -0.48
CA HIS A 82 -5.47 16.98 -0.33
C HIS A 82 -5.93 18.01 0.72
N ILE A 83 -5.93 19.29 0.35
CA ILE A 83 -5.90 20.44 1.25
C ILE A 83 -6.89 20.34 2.41
N PHE A 84 -8.20 20.24 2.14
CA PHE A 84 -9.18 20.16 3.22
C PHE A 84 -8.97 18.94 4.14
N ALA A 85 -8.61 17.78 3.57
CA ALA A 85 -8.30 16.59 4.37
C ALA A 85 -7.04 16.80 5.23
N ASN A 86 -6.02 17.45 4.69
CA ASN A 86 -4.76 17.73 5.40
C ASN A 86 -4.96 18.73 6.54
N ILE A 87 -5.85 19.73 6.36
CA ILE A 87 -6.25 20.64 7.44
C ILE A 87 -6.91 19.86 8.58
N LEU A 88 -7.84 18.94 8.26
CA LEU A 88 -8.49 18.11 9.29
C LEU A 88 -7.49 17.18 9.99
N ASN A 89 -6.56 16.59 9.24
CA ASN A 89 -5.49 15.76 9.81
C ASN A 89 -4.59 16.59 10.74
N HIS A 90 -4.25 17.81 10.36
CA HIS A 90 -3.42 18.72 11.16
C HIS A 90 -4.09 19.03 12.51
N PHE A 91 -5.37 19.43 12.49
CA PHE A 91 -6.11 19.71 13.71
C PHE A 91 -6.30 18.45 14.58
N TYR A 92 -6.55 17.29 13.95
CA TYR A 92 -6.67 16.03 14.67
C TYR A 92 -5.38 15.68 15.40
N LEU A 93 -4.25 15.63 14.70
CA LEU A 93 -2.96 15.25 15.29
C LEU A 93 -2.50 16.24 16.36
N ASN A 94 -2.58 17.54 16.08
CA ASN A 94 -2.23 18.57 17.07
C ASN A 94 -3.15 18.57 18.28
N GLY A 95 -4.45 18.34 18.08
CA GLY A 95 -5.44 18.27 19.17
C GLY A 95 -5.20 17.11 20.13
N PHE A 96 -4.59 16.01 19.66
CA PHE A 96 -4.21 14.86 20.47
C PHE A 96 -2.73 14.84 20.86
N GLY A 97 -1.94 15.85 20.47
CA GLY A 97 -0.50 15.90 20.74
C GLY A 97 0.30 14.77 20.10
N ILE A 98 -0.14 14.29 18.93
CA ILE A 98 0.49 13.17 18.21
C ILE A 98 1.52 13.72 17.23
N ASP A 99 2.77 13.29 17.35
CA ASP A 99 3.86 13.68 16.46
C ASP A 99 4.16 12.62 15.37
N ASP A 100 5.18 12.88 14.54
CA ASP A 100 5.57 12.00 13.44
C ASP A 100 6.12 10.65 13.94
N PHE A 101 6.90 10.65 15.02
CA PHE A 101 7.49 9.41 15.56
C PHE A 101 6.43 8.51 16.20
N ASP A 102 5.46 9.11 16.89
CA ASP A 102 4.28 8.43 17.40
C ASP A 102 3.51 7.71 16.28
N LEU A 103 3.37 8.35 15.12
CA LEU A 103 2.67 7.75 13.98
C LEU A 103 3.47 6.60 13.37
N LEU A 104 4.79 6.72 13.23
CA LEU A 104 5.63 5.61 12.73
C LEU A 104 5.53 4.37 13.62
N ARG A 105 5.40 4.57 14.94
CA ARG A 105 5.17 3.49 15.91
C ARG A 105 3.75 2.95 15.85
N GLU A 106 2.76 3.84 15.76
CA GLU A 106 1.34 3.53 15.91
C GLU A 106 0.50 4.13 14.77
N PRO A 107 0.60 3.58 13.53
CA PRO A 107 -0.11 4.13 12.37
C PRO A 107 -1.63 4.21 12.53
N TRP A 108 -2.20 3.36 13.41
CA TRP A 108 -3.63 3.31 13.67
C TRP A 108 -4.20 4.64 14.17
N LYS A 109 -3.40 5.45 14.87
CA LYS A 109 -3.83 6.73 15.46
C LYS A 109 -4.48 7.64 14.42
N ILE A 110 -3.78 7.97 13.33
CA ILE A 110 -4.35 8.79 12.25
C ILE A 110 -5.41 8.05 11.43
N ARG A 111 -5.29 6.72 11.30
CA ARG A 111 -6.26 5.92 10.55
C ARG A 111 -7.62 5.79 11.25
N LEU A 112 -7.72 6.06 12.55
CA LEU A 112 -9.01 6.19 13.23
C LEU A 112 -9.87 7.32 12.63
N LEU A 113 -9.25 8.45 12.26
CA LEU A 113 -9.95 9.53 11.60
C LEU A 113 -10.48 9.10 10.22
N MET A 114 -9.68 8.34 9.47
CA MET A 114 -10.10 7.80 8.17
C MET A 114 -11.20 6.74 8.32
N LEU A 115 -11.13 5.92 9.37
CA LEU A 115 -12.16 4.96 9.72
C LEU A 115 -13.47 5.66 10.12
N PHE A 116 -13.39 6.80 10.82
CA PHE A 116 -14.55 7.65 11.09
C PHE A 116 -15.22 8.14 9.79
N TYR A 117 -14.44 8.60 8.81
CA TYR A 117 -14.98 8.95 7.48
C TYR A 117 -15.60 7.73 6.77
N THR A 118 -15.00 6.55 6.92
CA THR A 118 -15.53 5.29 6.39
C THR A 118 -16.93 5.00 6.96
N PHE A 119 -17.10 5.13 8.28
CA PHE A 119 -18.41 4.96 8.92
C PHE A 119 -19.43 5.99 8.43
N LEU A 120 -19.04 7.26 8.34
CA LEU A 120 -19.93 8.30 7.79
C LEU A 120 -20.33 8.01 6.34
N THR A 121 -19.42 7.46 5.52
CA THR A 121 -19.74 7.03 4.16
C THR A 121 -20.84 5.98 4.17
N PHE A 122 -20.70 4.90 4.95
CA PHE A 122 -21.74 3.86 5.06
C PHE A 122 -23.08 4.44 5.50
N ILE A 123 -23.08 5.32 6.51
CA ILE A 123 -24.30 5.95 7.04
C ILE A 123 -25.00 6.77 5.95
N TYR A 124 -24.30 7.69 5.30
CA TYR A 124 -24.94 8.59 4.33
C TYR A 124 -25.36 7.86 3.05
N VAL A 125 -24.59 6.87 2.61
CA VAL A 125 -24.97 6.04 1.46
C VAL A 125 -26.20 5.19 1.78
N TYR A 126 -26.23 4.53 2.94
CA TYR A 126 -27.40 3.79 3.41
C TYR A 126 -28.63 4.69 3.48
N ARG A 127 -28.52 5.84 4.18
CA ARG A 127 -29.64 6.78 4.36
C ARG A 127 -30.15 7.32 3.04
N THR A 128 -29.26 7.69 2.12
CA THR A 128 -29.64 8.15 0.78
C THR A 128 -30.49 7.10 0.08
N VAL A 129 -30.03 5.85 0.01
CA VAL A 129 -30.80 4.86 -0.73
C VAL A 129 -32.04 4.40 0.02
N ARG A 130 -31.98 4.27 1.35
CA ARG A 130 -33.13 3.92 2.19
C ARG A 130 -34.26 4.93 2.05
N ASP A 131 -33.96 6.21 2.23
CA ASP A 131 -34.98 7.28 2.32
C ASP A 131 -35.67 7.53 0.97
N PHE A 132 -34.97 7.30 -0.14
CA PHE A 132 -35.49 7.58 -1.49
C PHE A 132 -35.88 6.32 -2.29
N PHE A 133 -35.35 5.14 -1.98
CA PHE A 133 -35.60 3.90 -2.73
C PHE A 133 -36.05 2.71 -1.86
N GLY A 134 -36.08 2.87 -0.54
CA GLY A 134 -36.56 1.88 0.43
C GLY A 134 -35.42 1.11 1.13
N PRO A 135 -35.72 0.51 2.30
CA PRO A 135 -34.71 -0.07 3.18
C PRO A 135 -33.95 -1.25 2.59
N ILE A 136 -34.62 -2.09 1.79
CA ILE A 136 -33.98 -3.22 1.09
C ILE A 136 -32.90 -2.72 0.12
N ALA A 137 -33.17 -1.63 -0.60
CA ALA A 137 -32.18 -1.04 -1.51
C ALA A 137 -31.00 -0.44 -0.73
N GLY A 138 -31.27 0.20 0.41
CA GLY A 138 -30.24 0.69 1.34
C GLY A 138 -29.35 -0.44 1.86
N PHE A 139 -29.96 -1.54 2.30
CA PHE A 139 -29.27 -2.75 2.76
C PHE A 139 -28.34 -3.34 1.68
N PHE A 140 -28.84 -3.51 0.44
CA PHE A 140 -27.99 -3.99 -0.64
C PHE A 140 -26.89 -3.01 -1.01
N THR A 141 -27.15 -1.70 -0.95
CA THR A 141 -26.15 -0.67 -1.27
C THR A 141 -24.93 -0.79 -0.37
N VAL A 142 -25.12 -0.95 0.94
CA VAL A 142 -23.99 -1.08 1.88
C VAL A 142 -23.24 -2.40 1.71
N ILE A 143 -23.93 -3.48 1.32
CA ILE A 143 -23.29 -4.76 0.94
C ILE A 143 -22.39 -4.58 -0.28
N ILE A 144 -22.88 -3.91 -1.33
CA ILE A 144 -22.09 -3.65 -2.54
C ILE A 144 -20.92 -2.73 -2.21
N LEU A 145 -21.14 -1.66 -1.43
CA LEU A 145 -20.07 -0.75 -1.01
C LEU A 145 -18.98 -1.50 -0.23
N GLY A 146 -19.35 -2.21 0.83
CA GLY A 146 -18.42 -2.94 1.70
C GLY A 146 -17.65 -4.02 0.96
N SER A 147 -18.27 -4.74 0.02
CA SER A 147 -17.58 -5.76 -0.78
C SER A 147 -16.77 -5.21 -1.97
N THR A 148 -16.71 -3.88 -2.18
CA THR A 148 -15.95 -3.28 -3.29
C THR A 148 -14.49 -3.09 -2.88
N LEU A 149 -13.57 -3.82 -3.51
CA LEU A 149 -12.14 -3.75 -3.15
C LEU A 149 -11.54 -2.34 -3.29
N PRO A 150 -11.82 -1.58 -4.37
CA PRO A 150 -11.39 -0.18 -4.45
C PRO A 150 -11.87 0.71 -3.30
N PHE A 151 -13.05 0.46 -2.71
CA PHE A 151 -13.48 1.20 -1.52
C PHE A 151 -12.56 0.89 -0.34
N ILE A 152 -12.40 -0.40 -0.03
CA ILE A 152 -11.58 -0.87 1.11
C ILE A 152 -10.13 -0.39 0.99
N ASN A 153 -9.51 -0.53 -0.19
CA ASN A 153 -8.12 -0.14 -0.40
C ASN A 153 -7.86 1.34 -0.11
N PHE A 154 -8.84 2.22 -0.32
CA PHE A 154 -8.68 3.66 -0.14
C PHE A 154 -9.24 4.17 1.19
N THR A 155 -10.00 3.36 1.93
CA THR A 155 -10.82 3.84 3.05
C THR A 155 -10.02 4.31 4.27
N VAL A 156 -8.84 3.74 4.51
CA VAL A 156 -7.96 4.13 5.63
C VAL A 156 -6.61 4.70 5.20
N GLN A 157 -6.43 5.01 3.92
CA GLN A 157 -5.23 5.74 3.50
C GLN A 157 -5.25 7.15 4.10
N VAL A 158 -4.11 7.66 4.54
CA VAL A 158 -3.95 9.05 5.05
C VAL A 158 -3.96 10.04 3.88
N ARG A 159 -5.09 10.07 3.16
CA ARG A 159 -5.34 10.81 1.93
C ARG A 159 -6.83 11.18 1.88
N GLY A 160 -7.15 12.31 1.26
CA GLY A 160 -8.53 12.82 1.11
C GLY A 160 -9.50 12.00 0.24
N TYR A 161 -9.18 10.78 -0.21
CA TYR A 161 -10.11 9.98 -1.03
C TYR A 161 -11.33 9.52 -0.23
N THR A 162 -11.13 9.01 0.99
CA THR A 162 -12.24 8.61 1.88
C THR A 162 -13.11 9.80 2.24
N LEU A 163 -12.50 10.95 2.53
CA LEU A 163 -13.25 12.17 2.79
C LEU A 163 -14.06 12.60 1.55
N SER A 164 -13.50 12.49 0.36
CA SER A 164 -14.20 12.79 -0.90
C SER A 164 -15.41 11.87 -1.11
N MET A 165 -15.28 10.58 -0.82
CA MET A 165 -16.39 9.61 -0.83
C MET A 165 -17.50 9.98 0.16
N THR A 166 -17.13 10.32 1.40
CA THR A 166 -18.06 10.77 2.44
C THR A 166 -18.82 12.01 2.00
N LEU A 167 -18.10 13.06 1.56
CA LEU A 167 -18.69 14.32 1.14
C LEU A 167 -19.61 14.14 -0.07
N LEU A 168 -19.24 13.31 -1.05
CA LEU A 168 -20.12 12.98 -2.16
C LEU A 168 -21.40 12.30 -1.67
N GLY A 169 -21.31 11.31 -0.78
CA GLY A 169 -22.48 10.66 -0.18
C GLY A 169 -23.40 11.66 0.51
N MET A 170 -22.85 12.60 1.28
CA MET A 170 -23.60 13.67 1.94
C MET A 170 -24.23 14.65 0.93
N ILE A 171 -23.52 15.04 -0.13
CA ILE A 171 -24.07 15.89 -1.20
C ILE A 171 -25.26 15.20 -1.86
N LEU A 172 -25.14 13.91 -2.20
CA LEU A 172 -26.26 13.15 -2.78
C LEU A 172 -27.46 13.11 -1.83
N TYR A 173 -27.25 12.86 -0.54
CA TYR A 173 -28.31 12.86 0.48
C TYR A 173 -29.04 14.21 0.58
N TYR A 174 -28.32 15.29 0.90
CA TYR A 174 -28.93 16.59 1.17
C TYR A 174 -29.51 17.23 -0.09
N LYS A 175 -28.93 16.98 -1.25
CA LYS A 175 -29.49 17.44 -2.53
C LYS A 175 -30.85 16.81 -2.79
N LEU A 176 -31.02 15.52 -2.54
CA LEU A 176 -32.31 14.85 -2.72
C LEU A 176 -33.33 15.34 -1.70
N HIS A 177 -32.92 15.53 -0.45
CA HIS A 177 -33.78 16.10 0.58
C HIS A 177 -34.22 17.53 0.24
N TYR A 178 -33.33 18.34 -0.35
CA TYR A 178 -33.69 19.64 -0.90
C TYR A 178 -34.66 19.50 -2.09
N TYR A 179 -34.37 18.60 -3.02
CA TYR A 179 -35.19 18.42 -4.22
C TYR A 179 -36.62 18.01 -3.90
N THR A 180 -36.82 17.12 -2.93
CA THR A 180 -38.15 16.63 -2.54
C THR A 180 -38.85 17.55 -1.53
N GLY A 181 -38.14 18.05 -0.52
CA GLY A 181 -38.73 18.81 0.58
C GLY A 181 -38.56 20.34 0.50
N GLY A 182 -37.64 20.86 -0.31
CA GLY A 182 -37.33 22.29 -0.38
C GLY A 182 -36.63 22.85 0.86
N SER A 183 -36.06 22.00 1.71
CA SER A 183 -35.43 22.40 2.99
C SER A 183 -34.26 23.35 2.78
N ARG A 184 -34.34 24.59 3.30
CA ARG A 184 -33.27 25.59 3.19
C ARG A 184 -31.95 25.10 3.78
N ILE A 185 -32.01 24.40 4.92
CA ILE A 185 -30.83 23.81 5.57
C ILE A 185 -30.14 22.82 4.62
N SER A 186 -30.91 21.95 3.96
CA SER A 186 -30.35 21.02 2.99
C SER A 186 -29.70 21.74 1.80
N GLY A 187 -30.30 22.83 1.33
CA GLY A 187 -29.70 23.67 0.27
C GLY A 187 -28.39 24.31 0.69
N SER A 188 -28.32 24.90 1.89
CA SER A 188 -27.09 25.46 2.45
C SER A 188 -26.00 24.40 2.61
N LEU A 189 -26.37 23.20 3.09
CA LEU A 189 -25.44 22.08 3.20
C LEU A 189 -24.92 21.62 1.84
N VAL A 190 -25.73 21.64 0.77
CA VAL A 190 -25.25 21.34 -0.59
C VAL A 190 -24.16 22.32 -1.01
N ILE A 191 -24.32 23.62 -0.74
CA ILE A 191 -23.31 24.64 -1.05
C ILE A 191 -22.02 24.33 -0.29
N ILE A 192 -22.11 24.22 1.03
CA ILE A 192 -20.95 23.98 1.92
C ILE A 192 -20.22 22.70 1.53
N LEU A 193 -20.94 21.58 1.41
CA LEU A 193 -20.33 20.29 1.11
C LEU A 193 -19.72 20.25 -0.29
N THR A 194 -20.31 20.94 -1.27
CA THR A 194 -19.72 21.07 -2.61
C THR A 194 -18.42 21.86 -2.55
N SER A 195 -18.38 22.97 -1.79
CA SER A 195 -17.14 23.72 -1.56
C SER A 195 -16.08 22.85 -0.92
N LEU A 196 -16.42 22.12 0.14
CA LEU A 196 -15.49 21.26 0.86
C LEU A 196 -15.00 20.09 -0.01
N LEU A 197 -15.88 19.47 -0.80
CA LEU A 197 -15.48 18.39 -1.70
C LEU A 197 -14.51 18.89 -2.76
N PHE A 198 -14.79 20.03 -3.39
CA PHE A 198 -13.89 20.61 -4.38
C PHE A 198 -12.57 21.03 -3.74
N TYR A 199 -12.60 21.64 -2.55
CA TYR A 199 -11.42 22.07 -1.79
C TYR A 199 -10.59 20.91 -1.22
N THR A 200 -11.16 19.71 -1.14
CA THR A 200 -10.39 18.51 -0.72
C THR A 200 -9.37 18.13 -1.78
N ILE A 201 -9.78 18.05 -3.05
CA ILE A 201 -8.91 17.73 -4.18
C ILE A 201 -9.47 18.42 -5.44
N PRO A 202 -8.68 19.20 -6.20
CA PRO A 202 -9.15 19.87 -7.41
C PRO A 202 -9.79 18.91 -8.43
N SER A 203 -9.28 17.67 -8.55
CA SER A 203 -9.83 16.67 -9.48
C SER A 203 -11.26 16.22 -9.13
N ASN A 204 -11.77 16.51 -7.94
CA ASN A 204 -13.17 16.24 -7.60
C ASN A 204 -14.14 17.04 -8.47
N ILE A 205 -13.67 18.03 -9.23
CA ILE A 205 -14.46 18.70 -10.27
C ILE A 205 -15.03 17.70 -11.30
N TYR A 206 -14.34 16.60 -11.60
CA TYR A 206 -14.85 15.55 -12.49
C TYR A 206 -16.11 14.87 -11.94
N ILE A 207 -16.33 14.93 -10.63
CA ILE A 207 -17.48 14.35 -9.95
C ILE A 207 -18.58 15.40 -9.75
N ILE A 208 -18.20 16.64 -9.43
CA ILE A 208 -19.14 17.73 -9.17
C ILE A 208 -19.78 18.25 -10.47
N ALA A 209 -18.99 18.42 -11.54
CA ALA A 209 -19.47 18.96 -12.80
C ALA A 209 -20.62 18.13 -13.41
N PRO A 210 -20.59 16.78 -13.43
CA PRO A 210 -21.75 15.98 -13.83
C PRO A 210 -23.02 16.24 -13.04
N ILE A 211 -22.93 16.49 -11.72
CA ILE A 211 -24.10 16.81 -10.90
C ILE A 211 -24.69 18.16 -11.36
N PHE A 212 -23.84 19.16 -11.57
CA PHE A 212 -24.26 20.46 -12.10
C PHE A 212 -24.91 20.34 -13.48
N ILE A 213 -24.21 19.69 -14.43
CA ILE A 213 -24.68 19.49 -15.80
C ILE A 213 -26.03 18.78 -15.80
N TYR A 214 -26.19 17.71 -15.01
CA TYR A 214 -27.46 16.99 -14.93
C TYR A 214 -28.64 17.89 -14.55
N TRP A 215 -28.52 18.68 -13.49
CA TRP A 215 -29.61 19.55 -13.04
C TRP A 215 -29.86 20.72 -13.97
N LEU A 216 -28.80 21.29 -14.54
CA LEU A 216 -28.93 22.35 -15.55
C LEU A 216 -29.63 21.82 -16.82
N SER A 217 -29.20 20.66 -17.34
CA SER A 217 -29.82 20.03 -18.50
C SER A 217 -31.30 19.73 -18.22
N ARG A 218 -31.64 19.16 -17.06
CA ARG A 218 -33.03 18.92 -16.63
C ARG A 218 -33.87 20.19 -16.65
N TYR A 219 -33.34 21.28 -16.09
CA TYR A 219 -34.00 22.59 -16.13
C TYR A 219 -34.23 23.05 -17.56
N LEU A 220 -33.19 23.05 -18.40
CA LEU A 220 -33.27 23.50 -19.81
C LEU A 220 -34.28 22.66 -20.61
N PHE A 221 -34.25 21.34 -20.50
CA PHE A 221 -35.21 20.46 -21.17
C PHE A 221 -36.65 20.70 -20.69
N SER A 222 -36.86 20.89 -19.39
CA SER A 222 -38.19 21.20 -18.85
C SER A 222 -38.72 22.55 -19.35
N SER A 223 -37.84 23.55 -19.45
CA SER A 223 -38.15 24.89 -19.94
C SER A 223 -38.49 24.90 -21.43
N LEU A 224 -37.73 24.15 -22.24
CA LEU A 224 -37.99 23.98 -23.67
C LEU A 224 -39.34 23.28 -23.94
N ARG A 225 -39.68 22.24 -23.17
CA ARG A 225 -40.95 21.51 -23.32
C ARG A 225 -42.16 22.34 -22.89
N ASN A 226 -42.03 23.15 -21.83
CA ASN A 226 -43.12 23.97 -21.29
C ASN A 226 -43.37 25.28 -22.06
N LYS A 227 -42.50 25.69 -23.00
CA LYS A 227 -42.79 26.84 -23.88
C LYS A 227 -44.08 26.67 -24.71
N ASN A 228 -44.51 25.43 -24.97
CA ASN A 228 -45.73 25.12 -25.73
C ASN A 228 -47.01 25.00 -24.88
N VAL A 229 -46.92 25.07 -23.54
CA VAL A 229 -48.06 24.97 -22.62
C VAL A 229 -48.01 26.14 -21.66
N ARG A 230 -48.15 27.36 -22.20
CA ARG A 230 -48.16 28.60 -21.40
C ARG A 230 -49.59 29.03 -21.15
N THR A 231 -50.34 28.25 -20.38
CA THR A 231 -51.61 28.67 -19.79
C THR A 231 -51.40 29.01 -18.31
N ASN A 232 -51.73 30.26 -17.99
CA ASN A 232 -51.94 30.88 -16.68
C ASN A 232 -51.63 30.08 -15.41
N GLY A 233 -50.70 30.60 -14.60
CA GLY A 233 -50.75 30.45 -13.14
C GLY A 233 -49.48 29.91 -12.48
N LYS A 234 -48.77 30.83 -11.79
CA LYS A 234 -47.64 30.61 -10.86
C LYS A 234 -46.39 29.97 -11.46
N LEU A 235 -45.35 30.80 -11.57
CA LEU A 235 -43.95 30.42 -11.78
C LEU A 235 -43.51 29.47 -10.65
N THR A 236 -43.80 28.18 -10.76
CA THR A 236 -43.34 27.16 -9.80
C THR A 236 -41.82 27.27 -9.73
N THR A 237 -41.29 27.63 -8.57
CA THR A 237 -39.87 27.92 -8.43
C THR A 237 -39.07 26.66 -8.71
N ASN A 238 -38.45 26.62 -9.89
CA ASN A 238 -37.89 25.42 -10.48
C ASN A 238 -36.69 24.96 -9.61
N ARG A 239 -36.84 23.82 -8.91
CA ARG A 239 -35.87 23.38 -7.89
C ARG A 239 -34.56 22.93 -8.54
N GLU A 240 -34.64 22.48 -9.78
CA GLU A 240 -33.56 22.05 -10.65
C GLU A 240 -32.53 23.17 -10.84
N ILE A 241 -32.98 24.37 -11.24
CA ILE A 241 -32.06 25.51 -11.44
C ILE A 241 -31.49 26.00 -10.10
N LYS A 242 -32.26 25.97 -9.02
CA LYS A 242 -31.75 26.31 -7.68
C LYS A 242 -30.64 25.36 -7.24
N LEU A 243 -30.79 24.06 -7.49
CA LEU A 243 -29.74 23.08 -7.22
C LEU A 243 -28.49 23.33 -8.07
N ALA A 244 -28.67 23.62 -9.36
CA ALA A 244 -27.56 23.98 -10.23
C ALA A 244 -26.81 25.23 -9.72
N ILE A 245 -27.55 26.27 -9.30
CA ILE A 245 -26.97 27.48 -8.68
C ILE A 245 -26.24 27.13 -7.39
N MET A 246 -26.82 26.33 -6.50
CA MET A 246 -26.16 25.93 -5.24
C MET A 246 -24.83 25.20 -5.48
N ILE A 247 -24.80 24.29 -6.45
CA ILE A 247 -23.56 23.58 -6.83
C ILE A 247 -22.55 24.57 -7.39
N MET A 248 -22.96 25.49 -8.27
CA MET A 248 -22.08 26.53 -8.80
C MET A 248 -21.56 27.48 -7.74
N SER A 249 -22.38 27.86 -6.75
CA SER A 249 -21.96 28.66 -5.60
C SER A 249 -20.90 27.92 -4.79
N GLY A 250 -21.08 26.62 -4.57
CA GLY A 250 -20.07 25.80 -3.89
C GLY A 250 -18.74 25.74 -4.65
N ILE A 251 -18.80 25.53 -5.98
CA ILE A 251 -17.62 25.60 -6.85
C ILE A 251 -16.95 26.97 -6.75
N ALA A 252 -17.71 28.07 -6.86
CA ALA A 252 -17.18 29.43 -6.81
C ALA A 252 -16.48 29.74 -5.48
N ILE A 253 -17.07 29.33 -4.35
CA ILE A 253 -16.45 29.50 -3.01
C ILE A 253 -15.12 28.75 -2.93
N ALA A 254 -15.08 27.49 -3.36
CA ALA A 254 -13.83 26.73 -3.35
C ALA A 254 -12.79 27.28 -4.34
N THR A 255 -13.19 27.78 -5.50
CA THR A 255 -12.29 28.48 -6.43
C THR A 255 -11.66 29.71 -5.76
N ILE A 256 -12.42 30.47 -4.97
CA ILE A 256 -11.87 31.60 -4.18
C ILE A 256 -10.80 31.10 -3.21
N TRP A 257 -11.05 29.98 -2.50
CA TRP A 257 -10.04 29.38 -1.62
C TRP A 257 -8.82 28.84 -2.36
N TYR A 258 -8.95 28.49 -3.64
CA TYR A 258 -7.85 28.06 -4.49
C TYR A 258 -7.02 29.20 -5.07
N ILE A 259 -7.48 30.46 -5.04
CA ILE A 259 -6.76 31.63 -5.61
C ILE A 259 -5.27 31.64 -5.23
N PRO A 260 -4.86 31.44 -3.96
CA PRO A 260 -3.44 31.50 -3.56
C PRO A 260 -2.53 30.47 -4.25
N ILE A 261 -3.11 29.39 -4.77
CA ILE A 261 -2.39 28.27 -5.38
C ILE A 261 -2.82 27.97 -6.81
N LEU A 262 -3.73 28.76 -7.37
CA LEU A 262 -4.31 28.52 -8.68
C LEU A 262 -3.26 28.35 -9.79
N PRO A 263 -2.18 29.16 -9.86
CA PRO A 263 -1.11 28.94 -10.84
C PRO A 263 -0.46 27.56 -10.68
N LYS A 264 -0.19 27.13 -9.44
CA LYS A 264 0.41 25.83 -9.13
C LYS A 264 -0.52 24.66 -9.46
N VAL A 265 -1.83 24.87 -9.40
CA VAL A 265 -2.85 23.85 -9.73
C VAL A 265 -3.02 23.72 -11.25
N ILE A 266 -3.01 24.83 -12.00
CA ILE A 266 -3.21 24.84 -13.45
C ILE A 266 -1.93 24.43 -14.19
N ASP A 267 -0.77 24.99 -13.80
CA ASP A 267 0.50 24.80 -14.52
C ASP A 267 1.24 23.52 -14.13
N ASN A 268 0.65 22.68 -13.28
CA ASN A 268 1.28 21.44 -12.83
C ASN A 268 1.47 20.48 -14.02
N ASN A 269 2.71 19.98 -14.20
CA ASN A 269 3.03 19.04 -15.27
C ASN A 269 2.18 17.76 -15.23
N MET A 270 1.67 17.37 -14.05
CA MET A 270 0.77 16.22 -13.90
C MET A 270 -0.69 16.50 -14.32
N THR A 271 -1.05 17.76 -14.57
CA THR A 271 -2.42 18.17 -14.96
C THR A 271 -2.47 18.89 -16.30
N ARG A 272 -1.33 18.99 -17.00
CA ARG A 272 -1.25 19.57 -18.35
C ARG A 272 -2.07 18.73 -19.32
N THR A 273 -2.94 19.40 -20.05
CA THR A 273 -3.76 18.81 -21.10
C THR A 273 -2.93 18.60 -22.36
N SER A 274 -3.14 17.48 -23.06
CA SER A 274 -2.50 17.26 -24.37
C SER A 274 -3.04 18.17 -25.48
N GLY A 275 -4.09 18.95 -25.21
CA GLY A 275 -4.73 19.86 -26.16
C GLY A 275 -5.66 19.18 -27.17
N MET A 276 -5.69 17.84 -27.20
CA MET A 276 -6.59 17.04 -28.03
C MET A 276 -7.37 16.04 -27.16
N PRO A 277 -8.61 15.65 -27.55
CA PRO A 277 -9.36 14.64 -26.82
C PRO A 277 -8.59 13.32 -26.71
N ASN A 278 -8.55 12.77 -25.50
CA ASN A 278 -7.87 11.51 -25.21
C ASN A 278 -8.89 10.36 -25.12
N LEU A 279 -9.16 9.71 -26.26
CA LEU A 279 -10.12 8.61 -26.34
C LEU A 279 -9.71 7.38 -25.50
N SER A 280 -8.43 7.21 -25.15
CA SER A 280 -7.98 6.12 -24.27
C SER A 280 -8.63 6.17 -22.89
N THR A 281 -9.07 7.35 -22.43
CA THR A 281 -9.84 7.49 -21.19
C THR A 281 -11.18 6.73 -21.28
N LEU A 282 -11.83 6.72 -22.44
CA LEU A 282 -13.09 5.99 -22.66
C LEU A 282 -12.89 4.53 -23.05
N THR A 283 -11.84 4.21 -23.80
CA THR A 283 -11.63 2.85 -24.33
C THR A 283 -10.78 1.95 -23.42
N GLU A 284 -9.90 2.52 -22.58
CA GLU A 284 -9.01 1.77 -21.70
C GLU A 284 -9.34 2.02 -20.23
N LEU A 285 -9.28 3.29 -19.79
CA LEU A 285 -9.38 3.65 -18.37
C LEU A 285 -10.76 3.36 -17.80
N MET A 286 -11.83 3.81 -18.48
CA MET A 286 -13.20 3.60 -18.01
C MET A 286 -13.55 2.10 -17.90
N PRO A 287 -13.32 1.25 -18.93
CA PRO A 287 -13.56 -0.20 -18.80
C PRO A 287 -12.70 -0.86 -17.73
N ALA A 288 -11.42 -0.49 -17.60
CA ALA A 288 -10.56 -1.01 -16.54
C ALA A 288 -11.11 -0.66 -15.16
N PHE A 289 -11.49 0.60 -14.96
CA PHE A 289 -12.10 1.09 -13.73
C PHE A 289 -13.38 0.32 -13.37
N PHE A 290 -14.28 0.09 -14.33
CA PHE A 290 -15.48 -0.72 -14.09
C PHE A 290 -15.16 -2.18 -13.76
N ARG A 291 -14.14 -2.80 -14.37
CA ARG A 291 -13.68 -4.14 -13.98
C ARG A 291 -13.22 -4.19 -12.52
N HIS A 292 -12.49 -3.16 -12.07
CA HIS A 292 -12.10 -3.02 -10.66
C HIS A 292 -13.32 -2.85 -9.75
N LEU A 293 -14.29 -2.01 -10.13
CA LEU A 293 -15.54 -1.84 -9.39
C LEU A 293 -16.36 -3.13 -9.32
N ILE A 294 -16.41 -3.94 -10.36
CA ILE A 294 -17.11 -5.24 -10.29
C ILE A 294 -16.45 -6.15 -9.25
N SER A 295 -15.13 -6.05 -9.06
CA SER A 295 -14.38 -6.84 -8.06
C SER A 295 -14.72 -8.34 -8.13
N LYS A 296 -14.83 -8.86 -9.37
CA LYS A 296 -15.20 -10.25 -9.69
C LYS A 296 -16.52 -10.77 -9.12
N ARG A 297 -17.45 -9.89 -8.76
CA ARG A 297 -18.81 -10.25 -8.29
C ARG A 297 -19.72 -10.71 -9.44
N PHE A 298 -19.27 -11.68 -10.24
CA PHE A 298 -20.00 -12.17 -11.41
C PHE A 298 -21.36 -12.77 -11.03
N LEU A 299 -21.46 -13.38 -9.83
CA LEU A 299 -22.72 -13.92 -9.30
C LEU A 299 -23.80 -12.85 -9.10
N LEU A 300 -23.40 -11.60 -8.82
CA LEU A 300 -24.34 -10.49 -8.62
C LEU A 300 -24.66 -9.77 -9.93
N LEU A 301 -23.93 -10.04 -11.02
CA LEU A 301 -24.10 -9.32 -12.28
C LEU A 301 -25.48 -9.61 -12.91
N LEU A 302 -25.90 -10.87 -12.97
CA LEU A 302 -27.20 -11.25 -13.53
C LEU A 302 -28.39 -10.61 -12.81
N PRO A 303 -28.54 -10.69 -11.48
CA PRO A 303 -29.66 -10.03 -10.80
C PRO A 303 -29.57 -8.50 -10.90
N VAL A 304 -28.37 -7.91 -10.90
CA VAL A 304 -28.22 -6.46 -11.15
C VAL A 304 -28.72 -6.10 -12.56
N LEU A 305 -28.28 -6.80 -13.60
CA LEU A 305 -28.72 -6.55 -14.98
C LEU A 305 -30.23 -6.72 -15.16
N TYR A 306 -30.82 -7.74 -14.53
CA TYR A 306 -32.26 -7.94 -14.53
C TYR A 306 -33.01 -6.80 -13.83
N GLY A 307 -32.49 -6.33 -12.70
CA GLY A 307 -32.99 -5.15 -11.99
C GLY A 307 -32.93 -3.88 -12.83
N LEU A 308 -31.81 -3.65 -13.50
CA LEU A 308 -31.62 -2.54 -14.44
C LEU A 308 -32.65 -2.58 -15.57
N MET A 309 -32.83 -3.75 -16.19
CA MET A 309 -33.82 -3.94 -17.25
C MET A 309 -35.25 -3.62 -16.77
N LYS A 310 -35.62 -4.03 -15.55
CA LYS A 310 -36.92 -3.68 -14.95
C LYS A 310 -37.07 -2.16 -14.76
N ILE A 311 -36.04 -1.48 -14.26
CA ILE A 311 -36.04 -0.01 -14.07
C ILE A 311 -36.28 0.70 -15.40
N PHE A 312 -35.57 0.30 -16.46
CA PHE A 312 -35.74 0.91 -17.79
C PHE A 312 -37.08 0.58 -18.47
N ARG A 313 -37.69 -0.57 -18.13
CA ARG A 313 -39.00 -0.97 -18.66
C ARG A 313 -40.17 -0.26 -17.95
N ASP A 314 -40.01 0.10 -16.69
CA ASP A 314 -41.02 0.79 -15.90
C ASP A 314 -41.07 2.29 -16.24
N ARG A 315 -41.74 2.62 -17.35
CA ARG A 315 -41.91 4.01 -17.83
C ARG A 315 -42.79 4.89 -16.94
N ASN A 316 -43.52 4.30 -16.00
CA ASN A 316 -44.51 5.02 -15.18
C ASN A 316 -43.93 5.63 -13.91
N ARG A 317 -42.68 5.30 -13.56
CA ARG A 317 -42.06 5.73 -12.31
C ARG A 317 -40.96 6.76 -12.54
N ASP A 318 -40.90 7.76 -11.67
CA ASP A 318 -39.85 8.76 -11.73
C ASP A 318 -38.52 8.22 -11.18
N TYR A 319 -37.65 7.79 -12.10
CA TYR A 319 -36.29 7.35 -11.81
C TYR A 319 -35.24 8.46 -11.99
N ASN A 320 -35.61 9.75 -11.90
CA ASN A 320 -34.70 10.90 -12.06
C ASN A 320 -33.40 10.77 -11.23
N VAL A 321 -33.52 10.34 -9.97
CA VAL A 321 -32.35 10.16 -9.10
C VAL A 321 -31.43 9.05 -9.62
N PHE A 322 -32.01 7.97 -10.14
CA PHE A 322 -31.26 6.86 -10.71
C PHE A 322 -30.53 7.28 -12.00
N TYR A 323 -31.16 8.08 -12.86
CA TYR A 323 -30.50 8.64 -14.06
C TYR A 323 -29.30 9.53 -13.72
N LEU A 324 -29.40 10.35 -12.68
CA LEU A 324 -28.25 11.10 -12.17
C LEU A 324 -27.09 10.16 -11.78
N LEU A 325 -27.38 9.04 -11.10
CA LEU A 325 -26.32 8.08 -10.74
C LEU A 325 -25.65 7.50 -11.98
N LEU A 326 -26.41 7.17 -13.03
CA LEU A 326 -25.86 6.71 -14.31
C LEU A 326 -25.00 7.79 -14.99
N VAL A 327 -25.46 9.04 -14.99
CA VAL A 327 -24.68 10.17 -15.50
C VAL A 327 -23.36 10.32 -14.74
N LEU A 328 -23.38 10.15 -13.42
CA LEU A 328 -22.16 10.15 -12.61
C LEU A 328 -21.21 9.00 -12.94
N MET A 329 -21.71 7.86 -13.42
CA MET A 329 -20.82 6.75 -13.82
C MET A 329 -20.12 6.97 -15.16
N VAL A 330 -20.63 7.83 -16.04
CA VAL A 330 -20.13 7.97 -17.43
C VAL A 330 -19.51 9.35 -17.69
N LEU A 331 -20.19 10.42 -17.28
CA LEU A 331 -19.81 11.78 -17.62
C LEU A 331 -18.43 12.23 -17.08
N PRO A 332 -17.94 11.79 -15.89
CA PRO A 332 -16.57 12.10 -15.47
C PRO A 332 -15.51 11.67 -16.48
N PHE A 333 -15.65 10.47 -17.06
CA PHE A 333 -14.72 9.94 -18.06
C PHE A 333 -14.83 10.70 -19.37
N LEU A 334 -16.04 11.08 -19.78
CA LEU A 334 -16.24 11.90 -20.97
C LEU A 334 -15.61 13.29 -20.80
N LEU A 335 -15.79 13.94 -19.65
CA LEU A 335 -15.18 15.24 -19.36
C LEU A 335 -13.65 15.16 -19.38
N SER A 336 -13.07 14.11 -18.79
CA SER A 336 -11.62 13.88 -18.85
C SER A 336 -11.14 13.58 -20.28
N ALA A 337 -11.85 12.74 -21.03
CA ALA A 337 -11.53 12.45 -22.42
C ALA A 337 -11.57 13.72 -23.29
N LEU A 338 -12.60 14.55 -23.14
CA LEU A 338 -12.72 15.83 -23.86
C LEU A 338 -11.64 16.83 -23.48
N ARG A 339 -11.26 16.88 -22.20
CA ARG A 339 -10.16 17.72 -21.72
C ARG A 339 -8.80 17.24 -22.26
N GLY A 340 -8.67 15.96 -22.60
CA GLY A 340 -7.44 15.40 -23.15
C GLY A 340 -6.39 15.06 -22.09
N ASP A 341 -6.80 14.81 -20.85
CA ASP A 341 -5.91 14.33 -19.79
C ASP A 341 -5.93 12.80 -19.68
N LYS A 342 -4.92 12.24 -18.99
CA LYS A 342 -4.83 10.80 -18.66
C LYS A 342 -4.68 10.65 -17.15
N PRO A 343 -5.75 10.93 -16.37
CA PRO A 343 -5.68 10.89 -14.92
C PRO A 343 -5.43 9.46 -14.43
N PHE A 344 -4.89 9.33 -13.22
CA PHE A 344 -4.82 8.05 -12.54
C PHE A 344 -6.24 7.53 -12.24
N ASP A 345 -6.42 6.22 -12.30
CA ASP A 345 -7.66 5.52 -11.92
C ASP A 345 -8.23 5.97 -10.57
N ARG A 346 -7.36 6.22 -9.58
CA ARG A 346 -7.74 6.68 -8.24
C ARG A 346 -8.47 8.03 -8.21
N THR A 347 -8.34 8.86 -9.24
CA THR A 347 -9.11 10.11 -9.39
C THR A 347 -10.61 9.86 -9.41
N PHE A 348 -11.04 8.68 -9.88
CA PHE A 348 -12.46 8.34 -10.00
C PHE A 348 -12.99 7.50 -8.83
N ILE A 349 -12.20 7.23 -7.78
CA ILE A 349 -12.63 6.45 -6.61
C ILE A 349 -13.95 6.94 -5.97
N PRO A 350 -14.26 8.25 -5.91
CA PRO A 350 -15.59 8.69 -5.46
C PRO A 350 -16.77 8.05 -6.20
N LEU A 351 -16.58 7.57 -7.43
CA LEU A 351 -17.61 6.86 -8.20
C LEU A 351 -18.00 5.49 -7.63
N VAL A 352 -17.28 4.95 -6.66
CA VAL A 352 -17.73 3.77 -5.92
C VAL A 352 -19.07 4.04 -5.22
N ILE A 353 -19.34 5.29 -4.85
CA ILE A 353 -20.61 5.71 -4.22
C ILE A 353 -21.79 5.52 -5.18
N PRO A 354 -21.90 6.22 -6.33
CA PRO A 354 -22.99 5.99 -7.27
C PRO A 354 -23.04 4.55 -7.80
N PHE A 355 -21.89 3.88 -7.98
CA PHE A 355 -21.85 2.46 -8.36
C PHE A 355 -22.59 1.58 -7.35
N SER A 356 -22.29 1.73 -6.06
CA SER A 356 -22.93 0.94 -4.99
C SER A 356 -24.44 1.19 -4.92
N MET A 357 -24.86 2.45 -5.08
CA MET A 357 -26.27 2.84 -5.09
C MET A 357 -27.03 2.24 -6.27
N ILE A 358 -26.44 2.28 -7.48
CA ILE A 358 -27.02 1.64 -8.67
C ILE A 358 -27.19 0.14 -8.43
N GLY A 359 -26.15 -0.53 -7.90
CA GLY A 359 -26.20 -1.95 -7.57
C GLY A 359 -27.32 -2.28 -6.59
N GLY A 360 -27.42 -1.54 -5.48
CA GLY A 360 -28.43 -1.78 -4.46
C GLY A 360 -29.87 -1.54 -4.92
N ILE A 361 -30.11 -0.46 -5.68
CA ILE A 361 -31.42 -0.16 -6.27
C ILE A 361 -31.81 -1.25 -7.29
N SER A 362 -30.87 -1.68 -8.13
CA SER A 362 -31.11 -2.71 -9.14
C SER A 362 -31.45 -4.06 -8.49
N LEU A 363 -30.69 -4.49 -7.49
CA LEU A 363 -30.96 -5.73 -6.76
C LEU A 363 -32.34 -5.73 -6.09
N LYS A 364 -32.76 -4.59 -5.52
CA LYS A 364 -34.09 -4.44 -4.93
C LYS A 364 -35.20 -4.56 -5.98
N GLU A 365 -35.04 -3.98 -7.16
CA GLU A 365 -36.03 -4.13 -8.24
C GLU A 365 -36.03 -5.55 -8.86
N ALA A 366 -34.89 -6.24 -8.85
CA ALA A 366 -34.80 -7.63 -9.30
C ALA A 366 -35.72 -8.56 -8.50
N ILE A 367 -35.70 -8.44 -7.17
CA ILE A 367 -36.50 -9.27 -6.25
C ILE A 367 -37.90 -8.71 -5.96
N LYS A 368 -38.25 -7.57 -6.55
CA LYS A 368 -39.59 -6.97 -6.42
C LYS A 368 -40.65 -7.95 -6.93
N GLY A 369 -41.66 -8.21 -6.09
CA GLY A 369 -42.74 -9.17 -6.35
C GLY A 369 -42.56 -10.51 -5.65
N PHE A 370 -41.40 -10.78 -5.02
CA PHE A 370 -41.22 -11.96 -4.20
C PHE A 370 -42.04 -11.88 -2.92
N ASN A 371 -42.55 -13.02 -2.45
CA ASN A 371 -43.15 -13.10 -1.12
C ASN A 371 -42.09 -12.89 -0.02
N VAL A 372 -42.52 -12.78 1.23
CA VAL A 372 -41.62 -12.49 2.37
C VAL A 372 -40.52 -13.56 2.49
N ARG A 373 -40.87 -14.85 2.35
CA ARG A 373 -39.92 -15.97 2.43
C ARG A 373 -38.83 -15.88 1.35
N PHE A 374 -39.21 -15.67 0.09
CA PHE A 374 -38.25 -15.55 -1.02
C PHE A 374 -37.43 -14.26 -0.94
N THR A 375 -38.01 -13.18 -0.42
CA THR A 375 -37.27 -11.94 -0.14
C THR A 375 -36.16 -12.19 0.89
N SER A 376 -36.49 -12.82 2.03
CA SER A 376 -35.51 -13.15 3.07
C SER A 376 -34.40 -14.08 2.57
N ILE A 377 -34.76 -15.12 1.80
CA ILE A 377 -33.77 -16.02 1.18
C ILE A 377 -32.86 -15.22 0.23
N SER A 378 -33.40 -14.32 -0.58
CA SER A 378 -32.62 -13.51 -1.51
C SER A 378 -31.66 -12.56 -0.80
N LEU A 379 -32.07 -11.95 0.32
CA LEU A 379 -31.20 -11.09 1.15
C LEU A 379 -29.97 -11.87 1.63
N VAL A 380 -30.18 -13.08 2.15
CA VAL A 380 -29.10 -13.96 2.64
C VAL A 380 -28.21 -14.42 1.49
N LEU A 381 -28.77 -14.88 0.37
CA LEU A 381 -27.98 -15.34 -0.77
C LEU A 381 -27.12 -14.23 -1.38
N ILE A 382 -27.67 -13.01 -1.50
CA ILE A 382 -26.90 -11.86 -2.01
C ILE A 382 -25.77 -11.50 -1.04
N PHE A 383 -26.03 -11.51 0.27
CA PHE A 383 -25.01 -11.25 1.28
C PHE A 383 -23.89 -12.31 1.22
N LEU A 384 -24.24 -13.60 1.18
CA LEU A 384 -23.27 -14.69 1.05
C LEU A 384 -22.47 -14.60 -0.25
N ALA A 385 -23.13 -14.32 -1.38
CA ALA A 385 -22.47 -14.14 -2.66
C ALA A 385 -21.48 -12.96 -2.65
N ALA A 386 -21.80 -11.87 -1.95
CA ALA A 386 -20.91 -10.73 -1.77
C ALA A 386 -19.69 -11.09 -0.92
N ILE A 387 -19.87 -11.83 0.19
CA ILE A 387 -18.77 -12.30 1.05
C ILE A 387 -17.85 -13.26 0.27
N ILE A 388 -18.41 -14.29 -0.38
CA ILE A 388 -17.63 -15.27 -1.16
C ILE A 388 -16.84 -14.57 -2.26
N SER A 389 -17.48 -13.68 -3.02
CA SER A 389 -16.81 -12.95 -4.10
C SER A 389 -15.72 -12.02 -3.57
N PHE A 390 -15.96 -11.38 -2.42
CA PHE A 390 -14.98 -10.52 -1.76
C PHE A 390 -13.74 -11.32 -1.32
N THR A 391 -13.93 -12.41 -0.57
CA THR A 391 -12.83 -13.27 -0.12
C THR A 391 -12.06 -13.84 -1.29
N PHE A 392 -12.73 -14.31 -2.34
CA PHE A 392 -12.07 -14.78 -3.56
C PHE A 392 -11.22 -13.69 -4.21
N SER A 393 -11.73 -12.46 -4.27
CA SER A 393 -11.00 -11.34 -4.85
C SER A 393 -9.78 -10.91 -4.02
N VAL A 394 -9.87 -10.95 -2.68
CA VAL A 394 -8.73 -10.74 -1.77
C VAL A 394 -7.65 -11.80 -2.01
N VAL A 395 -8.01 -13.09 -1.95
CA VAL A 395 -7.05 -14.20 -2.14
C VAL A 395 -6.39 -14.13 -3.52
N TYR A 396 -7.17 -13.83 -4.56
CA TYR A 396 -6.64 -13.69 -5.91
C TYR A 396 -5.67 -12.51 -6.04
N ARG A 397 -6.02 -11.35 -5.49
CA ARG A 397 -5.15 -10.16 -5.46
C ARG A 397 -3.84 -10.51 -4.77
N ASP A 398 -3.87 -11.17 -3.61
CA ASP A 398 -2.68 -11.46 -2.83
C ASP A 398 -1.73 -12.41 -3.57
N ARG A 399 -2.27 -13.41 -4.28
CA ARG A 399 -1.48 -14.29 -5.17
C ARG A 399 -0.81 -13.52 -6.31
N ILE A 400 -1.54 -12.62 -6.97
CA ILE A 400 -0.98 -11.77 -8.04
C ILE A 400 0.12 -10.87 -7.50
N LEU A 401 -0.10 -10.24 -6.36
CA LEU A 401 0.87 -9.33 -5.76
C LEU A 401 2.14 -10.10 -5.35
N LEU A 402 2.01 -11.27 -4.75
CA LEU A 402 3.16 -12.11 -4.39
C LEU A 402 3.96 -12.53 -5.63
N SER A 403 3.30 -13.05 -6.66
CA SER A 403 3.95 -13.45 -7.90
C SER A 403 4.66 -12.28 -8.60
N ASN A 404 4.04 -11.09 -8.59
CA ASN A 404 4.68 -9.89 -9.13
C ASN A 404 5.94 -9.51 -8.34
N LEU A 405 5.89 -9.56 -7.00
CA LEU A 405 7.04 -9.27 -6.15
C LEU A 405 8.20 -10.23 -6.40
N GLU A 406 7.93 -11.52 -6.54
CA GLU A 406 8.94 -12.53 -6.89
C GLU A 406 9.58 -12.26 -8.25
N SER A 407 8.80 -11.75 -9.21
CA SER A 407 9.29 -11.36 -10.54
C SER A 407 9.92 -9.95 -10.61
N GLY A 408 9.98 -9.22 -9.49
CA GLY A 408 10.46 -7.82 -9.44
C GLY A 408 9.51 -6.80 -10.07
N ARG A 409 8.24 -7.18 -10.32
CA ARG A 409 7.19 -6.28 -10.79
C ARG A 409 6.44 -5.67 -9.61
N HIS A 410 6.05 -4.41 -9.73
CA HIS A 410 5.30 -3.68 -8.71
C HIS A 410 3.98 -3.21 -9.29
N LEU A 411 2.95 -4.06 -9.21
CA LEU A 411 1.62 -3.74 -9.74
C LEU A 411 0.90 -2.76 -8.80
N GLN A 412 0.57 -1.58 -9.33
CA GLN A 412 -0.11 -0.51 -8.60
C GLN A 412 -1.33 -0.02 -9.39
N ASP A 413 -2.52 -0.41 -8.95
CA ASP A 413 -3.81 0.07 -9.43
C ASP A 413 -4.80 0.17 -8.25
N ILE A 414 -6.04 0.57 -8.50
CA ILE A 414 -7.05 0.75 -7.44
C ILE A 414 -7.46 -0.55 -6.71
N THR A 415 -7.17 -1.72 -7.27
CA THR A 415 -7.42 -3.05 -6.66
C THR A 415 -6.14 -3.70 -6.15
N ASN A 416 -5.09 -3.68 -6.96
CA ASN A 416 -3.79 -4.26 -6.68
C ASN A 416 -2.86 -3.15 -6.18
N ASN A 417 -2.81 -2.99 -4.86
CA ASN A 417 -1.94 -2.02 -4.21
C ASN A 417 -0.85 -2.75 -3.43
N TYR A 418 0.35 -2.87 -4.02
CA TYR A 418 1.42 -3.64 -3.40
C TYR A 418 1.90 -3.02 -2.07
N TYR A 419 1.80 -1.69 -1.93
CA TYR A 419 2.18 -0.97 -0.72
C TYR A 419 1.31 -1.31 0.50
N GLN A 420 0.11 -1.89 0.30
CA GLN A 420 -0.79 -2.24 1.39
C GLN A 420 -0.70 -3.69 1.84
N ASN A 421 0.07 -4.54 1.16
CA ASN A 421 0.06 -5.99 1.42
C ASN A 421 1.44 -6.54 1.82
N TYR A 422 2.50 -6.08 1.15
CA TYR A 422 3.84 -6.64 1.33
C TYR A 422 4.90 -5.61 1.70
N TYR A 423 4.51 -4.34 1.87
CA TYR A 423 5.41 -3.27 2.28
C TYR A 423 5.38 -3.11 3.79
N LYS A 424 6.47 -3.52 4.45
CA LYS A 424 6.62 -3.51 5.92
C LYS A 424 7.92 -2.80 6.33
N PRO A 425 8.08 -1.51 5.97
CA PRO A 425 9.27 -0.73 6.26
C PRO A 425 9.66 -0.74 7.74
N SER A 426 8.71 -0.72 8.67
CA SER A 426 9.00 -0.66 10.10
C SER A 426 9.69 -1.95 10.58
N ALA A 427 9.11 -3.10 10.25
CA ALA A 427 9.70 -4.40 10.59
C ALA A 427 11.10 -4.55 9.97
N LEU A 428 11.25 -4.16 8.71
CA LEU A 428 12.51 -4.23 7.98
C LEU A 428 13.60 -3.34 8.59
N MET A 429 13.26 -2.10 8.95
CA MET A 429 14.21 -1.17 9.55
C MET A 429 14.54 -1.54 11.00
N LYS A 430 13.61 -2.14 11.75
CA LYS A 430 13.88 -2.70 13.07
C LYS A 430 14.91 -3.83 13.02
N GLU A 431 14.66 -4.84 12.18
CA GLU A 431 15.59 -5.97 11.99
C GLU A 431 16.99 -5.47 11.60
N PHE A 432 17.05 -4.47 10.72
CA PHE A 432 18.30 -3.87 10.31
C PHE A 432 18.99 -3.06 11.43
N ALA A 433 18.26 -2.25 12.18
CA ALA A 433 18.82 -1.43 13.25
C ALA A 433 19.41 -2.28 14.39
N GLU A 434 18.89 -3.48 14.63
CA GLU A 434 19.47 -4.43 15.59
C GLU A 434 20.88 -4.89 15.17
N ILE A 435 21.08 -5.17 13.88
CA ILE A 435 22.31 -5.79 13.36
C ILE A 435 23.34 -4.79 12.80
N CYS A 436 22.93 -3.55 12.52
CA CYS A 436 23.81 -2.59 11.86
C CYS A 436 25.00 -2.16 12.74
N GLN A 437 26.18 -2.01 12.13
CA GLN A 437 27.40 -1.49 12.76
C GLN A 437 27.56 0.00 12.45
N GLU A 438 28.03 0.80 13.42
CA GLU A 438 28.16 2.26 13.29
C GLU A 438 29.07 2.69 12.12
N GLU A 439 30.09 1.90 11.80
CA GLU A 439 31.03 2.18 10.73
C GLU A 439 30.70 1.49 9.41
N SER A 440 29.45 1.61 8.95
CA SER A 440 29.02 0.97 7.70
C SER A 440 28.66 1.98 6.61
N ILE A 441 28.65 1.52 5.36
CA ILE A 441 28.35 2.34 4.18
C ILE A 441 26.95 1.98 3.70
N PHE A 442 26.07 2.97 3.54
CA PHE A 442 24.68 2.75 3.17
C PHE A 442 24.40 3.22 1.75
N ILE A 443 23.86 2.32 0.94
CA ILE A 443 23.50 2.59 -0.45
C ILE A 443 21.99 2.36 -0.63
N ILE A 444 21.33 3.34 -1.24
CA ILE A 444 19.92 3.25 -1.60
C ILE A 444 19.81 3.03 -3.12
N HIS A 445 19.15 1.94 -3.54
CA HIS A 445 18.91 1.60 -4.95
C HIS A 445 17.46 1.16 -5.21
N LYS A 446 16.74 1.84 -6.11
CA LYS A 446 15.33 1.55 -6.46
C LYS A 446 14.45 1.30 -5.22
N TRP A 447 14.39 2.30 -4.36
CA TRP A 447 13.85 2.23 -3.02
C TRP A 447 12.88 3.40 -2.76
N ASP A 448 11.99 3.25 -1.79
CA ASP A 448 11.12 4.36 -1.37
C ASP A 448 11.96 5.43 -0.66
N LYS A 449 12.10 6.57 -1.32
CA LYS A 449 12.97 7.67 -0.89
C LYS A 449 12.38 8.50 0.25
N MET A 450 11.11 8.31 0.59
CA MET A 450 10.42 9.10 1.62
C MET A 450 10.19 8.28 2.87
N ALA A 451 9.51 7.14 2.76
CA ALA A 451 9.08 6.41 3.95
C ALA A 451 10.24 5.69 4.66
N MET A 452 11.06 4.97 3.91
CA MET A 452 12.10 4.13 4.50
C MET A 452 13.16 4.92 5.29
N PRO A 453 13.69 6.08 4.82
CA PRO A 453 14.62 6.86 5.64
C PRO A 453 14.02 7.26 6.99
N ARG A 454 12.74 7.68 7.03
CA ARG A 454 12.06 8.04 8.28
C ARG A 454 11.93 6.87 9.24
N TYR A 455 11.53 5.69 8.73
CA TYR A 455 11.49 4.48 9.54
C TYR A 455 12.88 4.09 10.03
N LEU A 456 13.93 4.29 9.23
CA LEU A 456 15.28 3.96 9.67
C LEU A 456 15.77 4.91 10.76
N ASP A 457 15.60 6.22 10.57
CA ASP A 457 15.97 7.25 11.55
C ASP A 457 15.30 6.95 12.90
N TYR A 458 14.00 6.62 12.88
CA TYR A 458 13.25 6.20 14.07
C TYR A 458 13.87 5.00 14.78
N TRP A 459 14.08 3.89 14.07
CA TRP A 459 14.60 2.69 14.72
C TRP A 459 16.03 2.88 15.21
N LEU A 460 16.88 3.58 14.47
CA LEU A 460 18.24 3.88 14.91
C LEU A 460 18.25 4.71 16.20
N GLU A 461 17.40 5.72 16.31
CA GLU A 461 17.25 6.52 17.52
C GLU A 461 16.85 5.65 18.72
N ILE A 462 15.89 4.74 18.53
CA ILE A 462 15.46 3.78 19.57
C ILE A 462 16.61 2.87 20.03
N TYR A 463 17.51 2.47 19.13
CA TYR A 463 18.69 1.65 19.46
C TYR A 463 19.92 2.49 19.87
N GLY A 464 19.81 3.82 19.98
CA GLY A 464 20.93 4.71 20.32
C GLY A 464 22.03 4.76 19.26
N LYS A 465 21.70 4.46 18.00
CA LYS A 465 22.63 4.43 16.86
C LYS A 465 22.44 5.66 15.98
N THR A 466 23.51 6.07 15.30
CA THR A 466 23.45 7.14 14.28
C THR A 466 24.17 6.68 13.02
N LEU A 467 23.66 7.05 11.84
CA LEU A 467 24.38 6.84 10.58
C LEU A 467 25.06 8.13 10.16
N LYS A 468 26.35 8.04 9.80
CA LYS A 468 27.12 9.22 9.40
C LYS A 468 26.82 9.69 7.98
N GLU A 469 26.59 8.78 7.01
CA GLU A 469 26.37 9.17 5.62
C GLU A 469 25.47 8.19 4.84
N TRP A 470 24.62 8.75 3.97
CA TRP A 470 23.81 8.03 2.99
C TRP A 470 24.29 8.29 1.58
N HIS A 471 24.32 7.26 0.75
CA HIS A 471 24.64 7.42 -0.65
C HIS A 471 23.53 6.92 -1.57
N LYS A 472 22.97 7.85 -2.33
CA LYS A 472 22.04 7.53 -3.43
C LYS A 472 22.86 7.06 -4.62
N SER A 473 22.61 5.83 -5.09
CA SER A 473 23.29 5.27 -6.25
C SER A 473 22.28 4.70 -7.24
N PRO A 474 21.77 5.54 -8.17
CA PRO A 474 20.78 5.12 -9.17
C PRO A 474 21.25 3.93 -9.99
N ASN A 475 22.55 3.90 -10.31
CA ASN A 475 23.19 2.85 -11.11
C ASN A 475 23.91 1.79 -10.27
N LEU A 476 23.67 1.77 -8.95
CA LEU A 476 24.30 0.83 -8.03
C LEU A 476 25.84 0.88 -8.09
N GLU A 477 26.38 2.06 -8.33
CA GLU A 477 27.81 2.34 -8.29
C GLU A 477 28.30 2.43 -6.84
N ILE A 478 29.24 1.55 -6.50
CA ILE A 478 30.03 1.56 -5.27
C ILE A 478 31.37 2.23 -5.58
N LYS A 479 31.70 3.31 -4.87
CA LYS A 479 32.97 4.02 -5.07
C LYS A 479 34.15 3.13 -4.70
N LYS A 480 35.25 3.18 -5.47
CA LYS A 480 36.48 2.44 -5.15
C LYS A 480 37.03 2.78 -3.75
N SER A 481 36.83 4.01 -3.27
CA SER A 481 37.22 4.43 -1.92
C SER A 481 36.46 3.68 -0.82
N TRP A 482 35.18 3.37 -1.03
CA TRP A 482 34.36 2.57 -0.11
C TRP A 482 34.81 1.12 -0.07
N ILE A 483 35.17 0.57 -1.24
CA ILE A 483 35.75 -0.78 -1.30
C ILE A 483 37.11 -0.81 -0.58
N ARG A 484 37.90 0.27 -0.64
CA ARG A 484 39.19 0.34 0.06
C ARG A 484 39.05 0.46 1.58
N SER A 485 37.95 1.02 2.10
CA SER A 485 37.78 1.23 3.54
C SER A 485 37.56 -0.07 4.32
N LYS A 486 37.31 -1.19 3.64
CA LYS A 486 36.98 -2.50 4.21
C LYS A 486 35.72 -2.52 5.10
N LYS A 487 34.92 -1.45 5.09
CA LYS A 487 33.69 -1.31 5.88
C LYS A 487 32.55 -2.16 5.29
N PRO A 488 31.65 -2.72 6.10
CA PRO A 488 30.43 -3.36 5.59
C PRO A 488 29.62 -2.39 4.72
N ILE A 489 29.15 -2.87 3.59
CA ILE A 489 28.30 -2.09 2.67
C ILE A 489 26.88 -2.67 2.74
N TYR A 490 25.92 -1.87 3.18
CA TYR A 490 24.51 -2.24 3.19
C TYR A 490 23.79 -1.58 2.02
N VAL A 491 23.15 -2.39 1.19
CA VAL A 491 22.36 -1.92 0.07
C VAL A 491 20.88 -2.15 0.34
N PHE A 492 20.12 -1.07 0.41
CA PHE A 492 18.68 -1.04 0.53
C PHE A 492 18.04 -1.02 -0.85
N THR A 493 17.25 -2.05 -1.18
CA THR A 493 16.61 -2.14 -2.49
C THR A 493 15.30 -2.93 -2.51
N ASN A 494 14.44 -2.63 -3.49
CA ASN A 494 13.27 -3.46 -3.80
C ASN A 494 13.52 -4.41 -4.99
N ASP A 495 14.70 -4.37 -5.61
CA ASP A 495 15.03 -5.16 -6.80
C ASP A 495 15.74 -6.47 -6.42
N ALA A 496 15.07 -7.59 -6.68
CA ALA A 496 15.53 -8.94 -6.34
C ALA A 496 16.82 -9.36 -7.07
N ASN A 497 17.23 -8.66 -8.14
CA ASN A 497 18.44 -8.98 -8.89
C ASN A 497 19.69 -8.28 -8.36
N VAL A 498 19.55 -7.33 -7.43
CA VAL A 498 20.66 -6.48 -6.97
C VAL A 498 21.78 -7.28 -6.35
N GLN A 499 21.51 -8.35 -5.60
CA GLN A 499 22.56 -9.19 -5.04
C GLN A 499 23.46 -9.78 -6.14
N ARG A 500 22.84 -10.41 -7.16
CA ARG A 500 23.57 -10.97 -8.32
C ARG A 500 24.33 -9.89 -9.09
N LEU A 501 23.72 -8.71 -9.25
CA LEU A 501 24.35 -7.58 -9.94
C LEU A 501 25.56 -7.05 -9.17
N LEU A 502 25.49 -6.94 -7.84
CA LEU A 502 26.60 -6.52 -6.98
C LEU A 502 27.77 -7.50 -7.07
N GLU A 503 27.49 -8.80 -6.95
CA GLU A 503 28.55 -9.83 -6.99
C GLU A 503 29.18 -9.95 -8.39
N SER A 504 28.41 -9.75 -9.45
CA SER A 504 28.93 -9.72 -10.82
C SER A 504 29.78 -8.48 -11.10
N ARG A 505 29.39 -7.30 -10.57
CA ARG A 505 30.06 -6.03 -10.84
C ARG A 505 31.26 -5.77 -9.92
N TYR A 506 31.20 -6.31 -8.69
CA TYR A 506 32.20 -6.14 -7.65
C TYR A 506 32.64 -7.51 -7.14
N PRO A 507 33.52 -8.21 -7.87
CA PRO A 507 33.93 -9.59 -7.53
C PRO A 507 34.68 -9.69 -6.19
N ASP A 508 35.17 -8.56 -5.66
CA ASP A 508 35.81 -8.48 -4.34
C ASP A 508 34.81 -8.47 -3.18
N LEU A 509 33.51 -8.36 -3.46
CA LEU A 509 32.44 -8.40 -2.46
C LEU A 509 31.76 -9.77 -2.41
N SER A 510 31.35 -10.16 -1.21
CA SER A 510 30.42 -11.26 -0.94
C SER A 510 29.16 -10.65 -0.36
N CYS A 511 28.05 -10.80 -1.08
CA CYS A 511 26.81 -10.15 -0.72
C CYS A 511 25.80 -11.19 -0.26
N LYS A 512 25.15 -10.95 0.87
CA LYS A 512 24.04 -11.78 1.35
C LYS A 512 22.84 -10.91 1.69
N ARG A 513 21.66 -11.37 1.34
CA ARG A 513 20.42 -10.82 1.89
C ARG A 513 20.38 -11.13 3.39
N ILE A 514 20.18 -10.10 4.22
CA ILE A 514 20.09 -10.26 5.68
C ILE A 514 18.65 -10.19 6.20
N THR A 515 17.71 -9.83 5.35
CA THR A 515 16.31 -9.62 5.73
C THR A 515 15.44 -10.80 5.34
N SER A 516 14.38 -11.02 6.12
CA SER A 516 13.43 -12.12 5.92
C SER A 516 12.87 -12.15 4.48
N PRO A 517 12.73 -13.34 3.85
CA PRO A 517 12.04 -13.50 2.58
C PRO A 517 10.59 -13.00 2.64
N GLY A 518 10.01 -12.60 1.50
CA GLY A 518 8.58 -12.27 1.38
C GLY A 518 8.16 -10.84 1.75
N GLN A 519 9.10 -9.94 2.07
CA GLN A 519 8.84 -8.50 2.23
C GLN A 519 9.27 -7.72 0.97
N LEU A 520 8.52 -6.65 0.68
CA LEU A 520 8.94 -5.63 -0.28
C LEU A 520 10.01 -4.76 0.39
N GLY A 521 11.22 -4.88 -0.13
CA GLY A 521 12.40 -4.30 0.47
C GLY A 521 13.32 -5.38 1.01
N MET A 522 14.58 -5.29 0.63
CA MET A 522 15.63 -6.13 1.16
C MET A 522 16.84 -5.27 1.50
N VAL A 523 17.54 -5.71 2.55
CA VAL A 523 18.87 -5.22 2.85
C VAL A 523 19.86 -6.30 2.45
N ILE A 524 20.83 -5.90 1.64
CA ILE A 524 21.92 -6.75 1.21
C ILE A 524 23.17 -6.27 1.93
N GLU A 525 23.74 -7.13 2.75
CA GLU A 525 25.04 -6.92 3.38
C GLU A 525 26.12 -7.44 2.44
N CYS A 526 26.94 -6.54 1.91
CA CYS A 526 28.12 -6.83 1.14
C CYS A 526 29.36 -6.63 2.01
N ASN A 527 30.07 -7.71 2.26
CA ASN A 527 31.36 -7.68 2.92
C ASN A 527 32.47 -7.93 1.91
N HIS A 528 33.67 -7.46 2.22
CA HIS A 528 34.85 -7.88 1.48
C HIS A 528 34.99 -9.40 1.55
N ARG A 529 35.24 -10.04 0.40
CA ARG A 529 35.72 -11.41 0.40
C ARG A 529 37.02 -11.40 1.18
N ASP A 530 37.13 -12.26 2.19
CA ASP A 530 38.41 -12.53 2.85
C ASP A 530 39.29 -13.26 1.84
N ARG A 531 39.81 -12.54 0.84
CA ARG A 531 41.01 -13.01 0.20
C ARG A 531 42.09 -12.87 1.27
N PRO A 532 42.80 -13.95 1.62
CA PRO A 532 43.99 -13.82 2.45
C PRO A 532 44.83 -12.68 1.86
N GLU A 533 45.24 -11.74 2.72
CA GLU A 533 46.13 -10.66 2.28
C GLU A 533 47.26 -11.31 1.49
N GLU A 534 47.50 -10.83 0.26
CA GLU A 534 48.60 -11.28 -0.60
C GLU A 534 49.93 -10.85 0.04
N SER A 535 50.23 -11.32 1.25
CA SER A 535 51.57 -11.25 1.81
C SER A 535 52.36 -12.36 1.12
N THR A 536 53.36 -11.94 0.33
CA THR A 536 54.70 -12.53 0.02
C THR A 536 54.96 -14.04 0.08
N LEU A 537 53.95 -14.89 0.25
CA LEU A 537 54.04 -16.33 0.30
C LEU A 537 54.32 -16.85 -1.09
N ASP A 538 55.41 -17.62 -1.20
CA ASP A 538 55.83 -18.34 -2.38
C ASP A 538 54.64 -19.14 -2.95
N ARG A 539 54.09 -18.65 -4.06
CA ARG A 539 52.87 -19.18 -4.71
C ARG A 539 53.08 -20.55 -5.35
N SER A 540 54.31 -21.08 -5.33
CA SER A 540 54.64 -22.36 -5.95
C SER A 540 54.28 -23.59 -5.10
N ARG A 541 53.89 -23.40 -3.83
CA ARG A 541 53.60 -24.50 -2.90
C ARG A 541 52.22 -24.36 -2.25
N PRO A 542 51.54 -25.47 -1.93
CA PRO A 542 50.34 -25.44 -1.11
C PRO A 542 50.56 -24.76 0.23
N TRP A 543 49.56 -24.02 0.70
CA TRP A 543 49.61 -23.38 2.01
C TRP A 543 48.23 -23.29 2.66
N VAL A 544 48.23 -22.98 3.96
CA VAL A 544 47.03 -22.79 4.77
C VAL A 544 47.08 -21.45 5.50
N ALA A 545 45.94 -20.77 5.61
CA ALA A 545 45.80 -19.56 6.41
C ALA A 545 44.53 -19.54 7.26
N LEU A 546 44.59 -18.78 8.34
CA LEU A 546 43.46 -18.50 9.22
C LEU A 546 42.57 -17.41 8.59
N GLY A 547 41.27 -17.68 8.46
CA GLY A 547 40.27 -16.74 7.93
C GLY A 547 39.46 -16.03 9.01
N ARG A 548 38.16 -15.80 8.76
CA ARG A 548 37.21 -15.28 9.76
C ARG A 548 37.00 -16.21 10.95
N GLY A 549 36.58 -15.62 12.07
CA GLY A 549 36.25 -16.31 13.31
C GLY A 549 37.42 -16.39 14.30
N TRP A 550 38.65 -16.13 13.83
CA TRP A 550 39.83 -16.02 14.69
C TRP A 550 40.01 -14.58 15.19
N TYR A 551 40.14 -14.40 16.50
CA TYR A 551 40.46 -13.13 17.15
C TYR A 551 41.86 -12.61 16.78
N ALA A 552 42.24 -11.43 17.27
CA ALA A 552 43.56 -10.85 17.05
C ALA A 552 44.69 -11.78 17.56
N THR A 553 45.87 -11.67 16.95
CA THR A 553 47.06 -12.38 17.42
C THR A 553 47.49 -11.85 18.77
N GLU A 554 47.65 -12.75 19.71
CA GLU A 554 48.15 -12.51 21.06
C GLU A 554 49.47 -13.25 21.26
N TYR A 555 50.21 -12.85 22.29
CA TYR A 555 51.54 -13.38 22.57
C TYR A 555 51.65 -13.80 24.04
N ALA A 556 52.16 -15.01 24.26
CA ALA A 556 52.58 -15.50 25.58
C ALA A 556 54.07 -15.84 25.52
N GLY A 557 54.92 -14.88 25.92
CA GLY A 557 56.36 -14.96 25.68
C GLY A 557 56.66 -14.92 24.17
N SER A 558 57.36 -15.92 23.66
CA SER A 558 57.68 -16.06 22.23
C SER A 558 56.59 -16.77 21.40
N LEU A 559 55.54 -17.27 22.04
CA LEU A 559 54.45 -18.00 21.37
C LEU A 559 53.37 -17.02 20.92
N ALA A 560 53.22 -16.88 19.60
CA ALA A 560 52.09 -16.21 18.98
C ALA A 560 50.89 -17.17 18.85
N TYR A 561 49.69 -16.71 19.18
CA TYR A 561 48.48 -17.52 19.09
C TYR A 561 47.24 -16.68 18.77
N ARG A 562 46.16 -17.34 18.34
CA ARG A 562 44.86 -16.70 18.09
C ARG A 562 43.75 -17.52 18.70
N TRP A 563 42.87 -16.88 19.46
CA TRP A 563 41.63 -17.50 19.91
C TRP A 563 40.62 -17.62 18.76
N GLY A 564 39.84 -18.69 18.76
CA GLY A 564 38.71 -18.90 17.86
C GLY A 564 37.38 -18.63 18.54
N SER A 565 36.40 -18.22 17.75
CA SER A 565 34.98 -18.12 18.09
C SER A 565 34.25 -19.44 17.79
N ALA A 566 32.91 -19.45 17.78
CA ALA A 566 32.14 -20.68 17.51
C ALA A 566 32.29 -21.21 16.07
N ASN A 567 32.59 -20.34 15.10
CA ASN A 567 32.71 -20.67 13.69
C ASN A 567 33.96 -20.04 13.08
N ASN A 568 35.03 -20.84 12.95
CA ASN A 568 36.31 -20.41 12.43
C ASN A 568 36.48 -20.86 10.97
N THR A 569 37.17 -20.06 10.16
CA THR A 569 37.48 -20.38 8.76
C THR A 569 38.96 -20.68 8.61
N LEU A 570 39.28 -21.70 7.82
CA LEU A 570 40.63 -21.99 7.34
C LEU A 570 40.60 -21.95 5.81
N TRP A 571 41.59 -21.32 5.21
CA TRP A 571 41.78 -21.31 3.76
C TRP A 571 42.90 -22.27 3.42
N LEU A 572 42.61 -23.26 2.58
CA LEU A 572 43.61 -24.11 1.94
C LEU A 572 43.79 -23.61 0.50
N VAL A 573 45.03 -23.41 0.09
CA VAL A 573 45.34 -23.01 -1.28
C VAL A 573 46.16 -24.11 -1.94
N ASN A 574 45.59 -24.66 -3.01
CA ASN A 574 46.25 -25.57 -3.92
C ASN A 574 46.65 -24.79 -5.18
N PRO A 575 47.95 -24.50 -5.39
CA PRO A 575 48.40 -23.78 -6.58
C PRO A 575 48.45 -24.66 -7.83
N TYR A 576 48.29 -25.96 -7.70
CA TYR A 576 48.29 -26.90 -8.83
C TYR A 576 46.93 -26.93 -9.53
N ASP A 577 46.96 -27.37 -10.78
CA ASP A 577 45.79 -27.55 -11.66
C ASP A 577 45.07 -28.91 -11.45
N THR A 578 45.64 -29.76 -10.60
CA THR A 578 45.05 -31.04 -10.18
C THR A 578 44.70 -31.00 -8.68
N PRO A 579 43.66 -31.73 -8.24
CA PRO A 579 43.41 -31.93 -6.81
C PRO A 579 44.64 -32.52 -6.12
N ILE A 580 44.85 -32.18 -4.85
CA ILE A 580 45.91 -32.79 -4.05
C ILE A 580 45.38 -33.23 -2.68
N HIS A 581 45.95 -34.29 -2.14
CA HIS A 581 45.73 -34.70 -0.76
C HIS A 581 46.74 -33.99 0.14
N MET A 582 46.26 -33.23 1.13
CA MET A 582 47.08 -32.52 2.10
C MET A 582 46.82 -33.06 3.51
N THR A 583 47.87 -33.12 4.33
CA THR A 583 47.73 -33.35 5.77
C THR A 583 47.83 -32.02 6.50
N LEU A 584 46.72 -31.55 7.03
CA LEU A 584 46.64 -30.32 7.83
C LEU A 584 47.10 -30.61 9.26
N ALA A 585 48.14 -29.92 9.74
CA ALA A 585 48.58 -29.96 11.12
C ALA A 585 48.09 -28.73 11.90
N LEU A 586 47.20 -28.98 12.85
CA LEU A 586 46.59 -27.97 13.71
C LEU A 586 47.11 -28.13 15.13
N THR A 587 47.99 -27.21 15.57
CA THR A 587 48.41 -27.13 16.98
C THR A 587 47.40 -26.30 17.75
N LEU A 588 46.52 -26.99 18.47
CA LEU A 588 45.36 -26.43 19.17
C LEU A 588 45.37 -26.78 20.66
N ALA A 589 44.73 -25.93 21.45
CA ALA A 589 44.25 -26.24 22.81
C ALA A 589 42.81 -25.70 22.97
N SER A 590 42.05 -26.27 23.91
CA SER A 590 40.69 -25.81 24.19
C SER A 590 40.64 -24.83 25.36
N TYR A 591 39.66 -23.92 25.34
CA TYR A 591 39.40 -23.03 26.46
C TYR A 591 38.70 -23.78 27.62
N GLU A 592 39.31 -23.76 28.80
CA GLU A 592 38.89 -24.39 30.08
C GLU A 592 38.73 -25.92 30.09
N THR A 593 37.86 -26.47 29.25
CA THR A 593 37.50 -27.89 29.19
C THR A 593 37.74 -28.46 27.79
N ALA A 594 37.84 -29.78 27.66
CA ALA A 594 37.92 -30.41 26.34
C ALA A 594 36.64 -30.15 25.54
N ARG A 595 36.78 -29.86 24.23
CA ARG A 595 35.64 -29.46 23.38
C ARG A 595 35.62 -30.23 22.07
N PRO A 596 34.43 -30.66 21.59
CA PRO A 596 34.30 -31.26 20.28
C PRO A 596 34.53 -30.19 19.22
N VAL A 597 35.41 -30.49 18.28
CA VAL A 597 35.72 -29.67 17.12
C VAL A 597 35.34 -30.42 15.86
N GLU A 598 34.67 -29.73 14.96
CA GLU A 598 34.24 -30.27 13.67
C GLU A 598 34.87 -29.48 12.53
N LEU A 599 35.48 -30.18 11.57
CA LEU A 599 36.02 -29.59 10.35
C LEU A 599 35.10 -29.91 9.18
N TRP A 600 34.58 -28.88 8.54
CA TRP A 600 33.61 -28.95 7.45
C TRP A 600 34.19 -28.37 6.16
N HIS A 601 33.82 -28.95 5.03
CA HIS A 601 33.95 -28.35 3.70
C HIS A 601 32.54 -28.23 3.11
N ASP A 602 32.10 -27.00 2.89
CA ASP A 602 30.71 -26.67 2.55
C ASP A 602 29.69 -27.28 3.52
N ARG A 603 28.98 -28.34 3.08
CA ARG A 603 27.98 -29.08 3.87
C ARG A 603 28.45 -30.48 4.26
N ARG A 604 29.69 -30.84 3.93
CA ARG A 604 30.27 -32.15 4.24
C ARG A 604 31.15 -32.05 5.47
N LEU A 605 30.86 -32.86 6.48
CA LEU A 605 31.75 -33.05 7.63
C LEU A 605 32.95 -33.87 7.17
N ILE A 606 34.16 -33.32 7.35
CA ILE A 606 35.43 -34.00 7.04
C ILE A 606 35.89 -34.80 8.24
N ALA A 607 35.94 -34.17 9.41
CA ALA A 607 36.45 -34.77 10.63
C ALA A 607 35.78 -34.17 11.87
N ARG A 608 35.68 -34.97 12.92
CA ARG A 608 35.26 -34.54 14.26
C ARG A 608 36.19 -35.16 15.30
N TRP A 609 36.69 -34.36 16.24
CA TRP A 609 37.58 -34.80 17.30
C TRP A 609 37.48 -33.88 18.52
N ASP A 610 37.90 -34.36 19.69
CA ASP A 610 37.94 -33.53 20.90
C ASP A 610 39.29 -32.85 21.05
N VAL A 611 39.29 -31.51 21.04
CA VAL A 611 40.47 -30.72 21.39
C VAL A 611 40.60 -30.67 22.90
N GLN A 612 41.71 -31.18 23.40
CA GLN A 612 42.05 -31.20 24.83
C GLN A 612 42.59 -29.84 25.29
N ARG A 613 42.52 -29.59 26.61
CA ARG A 613 43.07 -28.37 27.23
C ARG A 613 44.59 -28.25 27.05
N PRO A 614 45.40 -29.31 27.22
CA PRO A 614 46.82 -29.24 26.88
C PRO A 614 47.00 -29.09 25.37
N MET A 615 47.98 -28.28 24.97
CA MET A 615 48.34 -28.09 23.57
C MET A 615 48.69 -29.44 22.91
N ARG A 616 48.04 -29.73 21.79
CA ARG A 616 48.32 -30.91 20.96
C ARG A 616 48.26 -30.56 19.48
N THR A 617 49.06 -31.27 18.67
CA THR A 617 48.99 -31.16 17.22
C THR A 617 48.11 -32.27 16.66
N TYR A 618 47.01 -31.89 16.02
CA TYR A 618 46.08 -32.78 15.35
C TYR A 618 46.40 -32.80 13.86
N ARG A 619 46.50 -33.99 13.26
CA ARG A 619 46.77 -34.18 11.83
C ARG A 619 45.53 -34.69 11.12
N ILE A 620 45.06 -33.97 10.11
CA ILE A 620 43.79 -34.25 9.42
C ILE A 620 44.05 -34.27 7.91
N GLY A 621 43.70 -35.37 7.25
CA GLY A 621 43.76 -35.49 5.79
C GLY A 621 42.61 -34.73 5.13
N VAL A 622 42.92 -33.88 4.15
CA VAL A 622 41.95 -33.12 3.36
C VAL A 622 42.32 -33.20 1.88
N THR A 623 41.33 -33.37 1.01
CA THR A 623 41.53 -33.25 -0.44
C THR A 623 41.13 -31.85 -0.86
N ALA A 624 42.06 -31.09 -1.45
CA ALA A 624 41.79 -29.74 -1.92
C ALA A 624 41.79 -29.69 -3.46
N PRO A 625 40.68 -29.30 -4.11
CA PRO A 625 40.69 -29.02 -5.55
C PRO A 625 41.65 -27.86 -5.90
N PRO A 626 41.98 -27.69 -7.20
CA PRO A 626 42.73 -26.54 -7.69
C PRO A 626 42.15 -25.21 -7.19
N GLY A 627 43.03 -24.30 -6.76
CA GLY A 627 42.65 -22.98 -6.26
C GLY A 627 42.41 -22.93 -4.74
N GLN A 628 41.42 -22.12 -4.33
CA GLN A 628 41.16 -21.82 -2.91
C GLN A 628 40.01 -22.65 -2.38
N THR A 629 40.27 -23.43 -1.34
CA THR A 629 39.30 -24.25 -0.63
C THR A 629 39.03 -23.67 0.75
N ARG A 630 37.76 -23.43 1.06
CA ARG A 630 37.33 -22.90 2.37
C ARG A 630 36.89 -24.02 3.29
N LEU A 631 37.59 -24.19 4.41
CA LEU A 631 37.17 -25.07 5.48
C LEU A 631 36.55 -24.28 6.64
N ARG A 632 35.58 -24.88 7.33
CA ARG A 632 34.97 -24.33 8.54
C ARG A 632 35.27 -25.22 9.73
N LEU A 633 35.92 -24.65 10.74
CA LEU A 633 36.24 -25.30 12.01
C LEU A 633 35.27 -24.81 13.08
N ARG A 634 34.34 -25.66 13.49
CA ARG A 634 33.27 -25.35 14.47
C ARG A 634 33.59 -25.94 15.82
N ALA A 635 33.34 -25.16 16.88
CA ALA A 635 33.54 -25.60 18.25
C ALA A 635 32.61 -24.80 19.19
N PRO A 636 32.09 -25.39 20.28
CA PRO A 636 31.33 -24.65 21.30
C PRO A 636 32.18 -23.55 21.95
N THR A 637 31.58 -22.40 22.25
CA THR A 637 32.24 -21.28 22.96
C THR A 637 31.87 -21.25 24.44
N THR A 638 32.72 -20.61 25.24
CA THR A 638 32.41 -20.16 26.61
C THR A 638 32.80 -18.71 26.75
N TYR A 639 31.98 -17.93 27.45
CA TYR A 639 32.23 -16.52 27.68
C TYR A 639 33.39 -16.35 28.67
N ASP A 640 34.44 -15.66 28.24
CA ASP A 640 35.55 -15.26 29.10
C ASP A 640 35.27 -13.88 29.71
N PRO A 641 35.04 -13.78 31.03
CA PRO A 641 34.74 -12.50 31.67
C PRO A 641 35.94 -11.54 31.66
N GLN A 642 37.17 -12.02 31.52
CA GLN A 642 38.34 -11.13 31.51
C GLN A 642 38.48 -10.40 30.19
N SER A 643 38.38 -11.13 29.07
CA SER A 643 38.47 -10.51 27.74
C SER A 643 37.13 -10.07 27.14
N GLN A 644 36.01 -10.41 27.79
CA GLN A 644 34.64 -10.13 27.32
C GLN A 644 34.38 -10.74 25.92
N ARG A 645 34.88 -11.96 25.69
CA ARG A 645 34.80 -12.66 24.40
C ARG A 645 34.24 -14.07 24.57
N GLU A 646 33.59 -14.59 23.52
CA GLU A 646 33.24 -15.99 23.42
C GLU A 646 34.39 -16.82 22.84
N LEU A 647 35.08 -17.58 23.69
CA LEU A 647 36.28 -18.33 23.32
C LEU A 647 35.97 -19.82 23.13
N SER A 648 36.49 -20.43 22.04
CA SER A 648 36.40 -21.87 21.79
C SER A 648 37.75 -22.57 21.93
N VAL A 649 38.57 -22.55 20.88
CA VAL A 649 39.91 -23.13 20.83
C VAL A 649 40.94 -22.05 20.54
N ILE A 650 42.17 -22.27 21.00
CA ILE A 650 43.34 -21.45 20.67
C ILE A 650 44.14 -22.16 19.57
N ALA A 651 44.49 -21.44 18.51
CA ALA A 651 45.40 -21.90 17.47
C ALA A 651 46.77 -21.25 17.64
N LEU A 652 47.78 -22.08 17.90
CA LEU A 652 49.17 -21.62 18.01
C LEU A 652 49.91 -21.78 16.69
N LYS A 653 49.62 -22.88 15.97
CA LYS A 653 50.22 -23.14 14.67
C LYS A 653 49.23 -23.87 13.77
N VAL A 654 49.05 -23.35 12.56
CA VAL A 654 48.26 -24.00 11.51
C VAL A 654 49.14 -24.06 10.27
N GLN A 655 49.50 -25.27 9.87
CA GLN A 655 50.43 -25.50 8.76
C GLN A 655 50.06 -26.78 8.01
N LEU A 656 50.56 -26.93 6.79
CA LEU A 656 50.54 -28.21 6.09
C LEU A 656 51.71 -29.06 6.60
N ALA A 657 51.44 -30.29 7.01
CA ALA A 657 52.48 -31.24 7.40
C ALA A 657 53.08 -31.97 6.20
N ASP A 658 52.23 -32.31 5.23
CA ASP A 658 52.62 -33.02 4.01
C ASP A 658 51.53 -32.81 2.93
N TYR A 659 51.88 -33.00 1.66
CA TYR A 659 50.92 -33.06 0.56
C TYR A 659 51.42 -33.98 -0.57
N THR A 660 50.50 -34.71 -1.18
CA THR A 660 50.75 -35.56 -2.35
C THR A 660 49.80 -35.16 -3.47
N ALA A 661 50.35 -34.93 -4.67
CA ALA A 661 49.52 -34.77 -5.85
C ALA A 661 48.81 -36.09 -6.13
N THR A 662 47.50 -36.07 -6.33
CA THR A 662 46.81 -37.26 -6.83
C THR A 662 47.25 -37.44 -8.27
N GLU A 663 48.04 -38.48 -8.56
CA GLU A 663 48.30 -38.90 -9.93
C GLU A 663 46.95 -39.10 -10.63
N SER A 664 46.73 -38.39 -11.74
CA SER A 664 45.54 -38.59 -12.56
C SER A 664 45.59 -40.02 -13.10
N LYS A 665 44.72 -40.89 -12.59
CA LYS A 665 44.44 -42.18 -13.21
C LYS A 665 43.61 -42.00 -14.48
#